data_AF-A0A8F7N7P0-F1
#
_entry.id   AF-A0A8F7N7P0-F1
#
_cell.length_a   1.000
_cell.length_b   1.000
_cell.length_c   1.000
_cell.angle_alpha   90.00
_cell.angle_beta   90.00
_cell.angle_gamma   90.00
#
_symmetry.space_group_name_H-M   'P 1'
#
loop_
_entity.id
_entity.type
_entity.pdbx_description
1 polymer ?
#
loop_
_entity_poly.entity_id
_entity_poly.type
_entity_poly.pdbx_seq_one_letter_code
_entity_poly.pdbx_strand_id
1 'polypeptide(L)'
;MTLAIATPVIAVCDNHGITIRTLNWNREDKDSPRRLLVTHTRLDTASRATVQRDPRRFAARQQDDTALSNLYCMSSLTGQVLKRASTDSGWQVTRFDAASRTAWSIDGRGTVHTQAYDMLGRPQSGSKRLKGEALRVSWRHAYTDTCSADANAQKNNLRGLCVQRWDDSGLQTVESVALSGAILRQTQQFLLSAQAQPDWPEDDAGKQALLEDKIYVSTISADARGISLNQTDAMGNQQSWRYDVSSHVKSQYATLSDGKKQTLLEDTMWSAAGQVLEEKTGNGVTTSYRYEPETQRLSAMSALRADSTLLQDLDYGYDNTGNLISITDNTIATRYFQNQQTDGRREFTYDALYQLLEATGRENAGNTTVPYAVLPASIPTDSTQTIGYTRSFRYDDSGNLLSLSHQGAACFTRTMVVSDASNRSRLQNDTGTLTPDDVDAAFDPNGNLLNLQVSATASEQLILDASDHLQTVILLDRNGDIQQSDREIYQYSAGMRMRKQTRILTKADSNLWTVDEVRYLPGLELRRHWQETITGDTVTPQDPTEELHVITTQAGRAGIRLLHWKTGKPDSIDNNQARWQMSDNIYALELDAQGQTISREEYYPFGGTAVWAARSELEASYKVIRYCGKERDSTGLYYYGYRYYAPWLCRWTAADPGQEIDGLNLYRMVRNNPVTLTDDLGLAPGGNSAQPSASEERFQSIVPDLISIVREQISDARQALEGNARVVPENSWWTYLQHLWERWNPLADNPSSSTNKPNEINNETRAIIKDYMGNDSKETIKTLRDALEKMHQAAAALNENSFRNIKEEPYAPKNATACVGTNEHNLYDTSKDIKILINYEDTGKRHLYDIATIIIHEMTHLVLKTKDYCNSQTVPFPGKFDGKSTKKLRQYASQTNSTPLTGADNIANLISLLYYSQACDEQTKSLYTRYKQSLSKSGWREALLDFGGTMPEVSWPRVSSAEIQRRVLPVNSRSSRIKPASAH
;
A
#
# COMPACT_ATOMS: atom_id res chain seq x y z
N MET A 1 -21.84 -25.95 -20.56
CA MET A 1 -20.63 -25.10 -20.49
C MET A 1 -20.87 -24.03 -19.44
N THR A 2 -19.90 -23.72 -18.58
CA THR A 2 -20.00 -22.61 -17.61
C THR A 2 -19.58 -21.30 -18.27
N LEU A 3 -19.92 -20.16 -17.65
CA LEU A 3 -19.53 -18.83 -18.11
C LEU A 3 -18.01 -18.68 -18.29
N ALA A 4 -17.23 -19.33 -17.42
CA ALA A 4 -15.76 -19.28 -17.42
C ALA A 4 -15.09 -20.16 -18.51
N ILE A 5 -15.86 -20.92 -19.30
CA ILE A 5 -15.25 -21.78 -20.32
C ILE A 5 -14.68 -20.94 -21.45
N ALA A 6 -13.39 -21.13 -21.70
CA ALA A 6 -12.64 -20.51 -22.78
C ALA A 6 -12.66 -18.98 -22.72
N THR A 7 -12.56 -18.44 -21.49
CA THR A 7 -12.31 -17.03 -21.17
C THR A 7 -10.98 -16.86 -20.40
N PRO A 8 -9.83 -17.27 -20.97
CA PRO A 8 -8.53 -17.15 -20.30
C PRO A 8 -8.06 -15.69 -20.26
N VAL A 9 -7.07 -15.42 -19.41
CA VAL A 9 -6.24 -14.21 -19.49
C VAL A 9 -4.94 -14.61 -20.20
N ILE A 10 -4.60 -13.96 -21.32
CA ILE A 10 -3.38 -14.27 -22.08
C ILE A 10 -2.48 -13.04 -22.15
N ALA A 11 -1.24 -13.16 -21.68
CA ALA A 11 -0.19 -12.19 -21.89
C ALA A 11 0.55 -12.47 -23.21
N VAL A 12 0.66 -11.47 -24.07
CA VAL A 12 1.42 -11.52 -25.33
C VAL A 12 2.68 -10.68 -25.16
N CYS A 13 3.82 -11.33 -25.26
CA CYS A 13 5.13 -10.69 -25.11
C CYS A 13 5.76 -10.32 -26.45
N ASP A 14 6.60 -9.29 -26.44
CA ASP A 14 7.51 -8.98 -27.54
C ASP A 14 8.75 -9.92 -27.54
N ASN A 15 9.70 -9.67 -28.44
CA ASN A 15 10.95 -10.43 -28.54
C ASN A 15 11.95 -10.15 -27.40
N HIS A 16 11.64 -9.23 -26.49
CA HIS A 16 12.38 -9.00 -25.25
C HIS A 16 11.72 -9.67 -24.03
N GLY A 17 10.60 -10.37 -24.23
CA GLY A 17 9.85 -11.03 -23.16
C GLY A 17 8.92 -10.09 -22.39
N ILE A 18 8.70 -8.87 -22.88
CA ILE A 18 7.88 -7.86 -22.19
C ILE A 18 6.45 -7.93 -22.71
N THR A 19 5.47 -7.96 -21.81
CA THR A 19 4.04 -7.96 -22.17
C THR A 19 3.64 -6.67 -22.87
N ILE A 20 3.24 -6.79 -24.14
CA ILE A 20 2.75 -5.68 -24.96
C ILE A 20 1.23 -5.72 -25.16
N ARG A 21 0.60 -6.89 -24.93
CA ARG A 21 -0.86 -7.02 -24.90
C ARG A 21 -1.30 -7.99 -23.82
N THR A 22 -2.43 -7.68 -23.20
CA THR A 22 -3.19 -8.62 -22.38
C THR A 22 -4.53 -8.85 -23.04
N LEU A 23 -4.81 -10.10 -23.39
CA LEU A 23 -6.06 -10.54 -24.02
C LEU A 23 -6.97 -11.13 -22.95
N ASN A 24 -8.16 -10.56 -22.82
CA ASN A 24 -9.24 -11.05 -21.97
C ASN A 24 -10.46 -11.36 -22.83
N TRP A 25 -11.30 -12.30 -22.43
CA TRP A 25 -12.57 -12.55 -23.09
C TRP A 25 -13.69 -12.35 -22.11
N ASN A 26 -14.62 -11.44 -22.43
CA ASN A 26 -15.83 -11.25 -21.65
C ASN A 26 -17.05 -11.88 -22.33
N ARG A 27 -18.03 -12.23 -21.50
CA ARG A 27 -19.37 -12.66 -21.86
C ARG A 27 -20.25 -12.58 -20.61
N GLU A 28 -21.50 -12.23 -20.80
CA GLU A 28 -22.48 -12.01 -19.72
C GLU A 28 -23.34 -13.25 -19.45
N ASP A 29 -23.44 -14.16 -20.43
CA ASP A 29 -24.13 -15.44 -20.31
C ASP A 29 -23.35 -16.57 -21.00
N LYS A 30 -23.58 -17.82 -20.57
CA LYS A 30 -22.94 -19.04 -21.12
C LYS A 30 -23.27 -19.34 -22.58
N ASP A 31 -24.24 -18.65 -23.16
CA ASP A 31 -24.64 -18.74 -24.56
C ASP A 31 -24.29 -17.45 -25.35
N SER A 32 -23.96 -16.35 -24.66
CA SER A 32 -23.48 -15.10 -25.28
C SER A 32 -22.15 -15.30 -26.02
N PRO A 33 -21.93 -14.63 -27.17
CA PRO A 33 -20.64 -14.68 -27.87
C PRO A 33 -19.54 -14.09 -26.99
N ARG A 34 -18.34 -14.68 -27.06
CA ARG A 34 -17.16 -14.16 -26.36
C ARG A 34 -16.66 -12.90 -27.07
N ARG A 35 -16.52 -11.81 -26.33
CA ARG A 35 -15.94 -10.54 -26.79
C ARG A 35 -14.49 -10.46 -26.33
N LEU A 36 -13.57 -10.32 -27.28
CA LEU A 36 -12.14 -10.12 -27.00
C LEU A 36 -11.87 -8.68 -26.58
N LEU A 37 -11.24 -8.51 -25.42
CA LEU A 37 -10.79 -7.25 -24.85
C LEU A 37 -9.27 -7.23 -24.83
N VAL A 38 -8.66 -6.18 -25.39
CA VAL A 38 -7.20 -6.10 -25.54
C VAL A 38 -6.66 -4.86 -24.83
N THR A 39 -6.00 -5.07 -23.69
CA THR A 39 -5.15 -4.04 -23.09
C THR A 39 -3.83 -3.99 -23.86
N HIS A 40 -3.34 -2.81 -24.18
CA HIS A 40 -2.18 -2.64 -25.06
C HIS A 40 -1.13 -1.68 -24.47
N THR A 41 0.14 -2.11 -24.50
CA THR A 41 1.30 -1.34 -24.07
C THR A 41 2.25 -1.11 -25.24
N ARG A 42 2.66 0.14 -25.46
CA ARG A 42 3.74 0.49 -26.40
C ARG A 42 5.04 0.73 -25.63
N LEU A 43 6.12 0.14 -26.11
CA LEU A 43 7.46 0.33 -25.57
C LEU A 43 8.26 1.33 -26.42
N ASP A 44 9.24 2.00 -25.81
CA ASP A 44 10.31 2.68 -26.56
C ASP A 44 11.47 1.73 -26.92
N THR A 45 12.50 2.26 -27.57
CA THR A 45 13.69 1.50 -27.99
C THR A 45 14.54 0.97 -26.82
N ALA A 46 14.33 1.49 -25.61
CA ALA A 46 14.96 1.01 -24.38
C ALA A 46 14.01 0.10 -23.58
N SER A 47 12.95 -0.41 -24.24
CA SER A 47 11.98 -1.35 -23.68
C SER A 47 11.17 -0.81 -22.48
N ARG A 48 10.99 0.50 -22.40
CA ARG A 48 10.20 1.16 -21.35
C ARG A 48 8.79 1.42 -21.84
N ALA A 49 7.78 1.19 -20.99
CA ALA A 49 6.40 1.50 -21.31
C ALA A 49 6.22 3.02 -21.49
N THR A 50 5.83 3.42 -22.70
CA THR A 50 5.56 4.83 -23.04
C THR A 50 4.09 5.13 -23.21
N VAL A 51 3.28 4.12 -23.60
CA VAL A 51 1.85 4.28 -23.82
C VAL A 51 1.12 3.05 -23.28
N GLN A 52 0.01 3.25 -22.58
CA GLN A 52 -0.91 2.19 -22.20
C GLN A 52 -2.33 2.53 -22.63
N ARG A 53 -3.06 1.52 -23.11
CA ARG A 53 -4.46 1.62 -23.55
C ARG A 53 -5.27 0.48 -22.95
N ASP A 54 -6.42 0.82 -22.41
CA ASP A 54 -7.46 -0.13 -22.07
C ASP A 54 -8.14 -0.68 -23.34
N PRO A 55 -9.01 -1.70 -23.23
CA PRO A 55 -9.67 -2.30 -24.39
C PRO A 55 -10.47 -1.31 -25.25
N ARG A 56 -11.22 -0.38 -24.64
CA ARG A 56 -12.03 0.61 -25.35
C ARG A 56 -11.15 1.60 -26.12
N ARG A 57 -10.07 2.06 -25.51
CA ARG A 57 -9.09 3.01 -26.08
C ARG A 57 -8.24 2.37 -27.15
N PHE A 58 -7.93 1.08 -26.99
CA PHE A 58 -7.24 0.31 -28.03
C PHE A 58 -8.14 0.10 -29.24
N ALA A 59 -9.42 -0.23 -29.04
CA ALA A 59 -10.39 -0.33 -30.12
C ALA A 59 -10.59 1.02 -30.85
N ALA A 60 -10.71 2.12 -30.10
CA ALA A 60 -10.77 3.47 -30.68
C ALA A 60 -9.52 3.78 -31.51
N ARG A 61 -8.33 3.43 -31.02
CA ARG A 61 -7.06 3.61 -31.76
C ARG A 61 -6.96 2.79 -33.04
N GLN A 62 -7.67 1.67 -33.14
CA GLN A 62 -7.70 0.89 -34.40
C GLN A 62 -8.56 1.55 -35.47
N GLN A 63 -9.53 2.36 -35.07
CA GLN A 63 -10.44 3.07 -35.98
C GLN A 63 -9.91 4.47 -36.33
N ASP A 64 -9.29 5.13 -35.35
CA ASP A 64 -8.73 6.47 -35.49
C ASP A 64 -7.31 6.53 -34.89
N ASP A 65 -6.34 6.81 -35.76
CA ASP A 65 -4.92 6.88 -35.39
C ASP A 65 -4.59 7.98 -34.38
N THR A 66 -5.47 8.97 -34.24
CA THR A 66 -5.34 10.12 -33.33
C THR A 66 -5.97 9.87 -31.95
N ALA A 67 -6.68 8.76 -31.75
CA ALA A 67 -7.32 8.44 -30.48
C ALA A 67 -6.32 8.41 -29.32
N LEU A 68 -6.65 9.14 -28.25
CA LEU A 68 -5.82 9.26 -27.05
C LEU A 68 -5.66 7.91 -26.34
N SER A 69 -4.49 7.72 -25.73
CA SER A 69 -4.21 6.61 -24.83
C SER A 69 -4.57 6.96 -23.39
N ASN A 70 -4.92 5.97 -22.57
CA ASN A 70 -5.15 6.18 -21.13
C ASN A 70 -3.96 6.81 -20.45
N LEU A 71 -2.75 6.33 -20.77
CA LEU A 71 -1.52 6.78 -20.14
C LEU A 71 -0.42 6.97 -21.19
N TYR A 72 0.28 8.10 -21.10
CA TYR A 72 1.54 8.38 -21.77
C TYR A 72 2.61 8.74 -20.75
N CYS A 73 3.78 8.11 -20.86
CA CYS A 73 4.92 8.36 -20.00
C CYS A 73 6.16 8.72 -20.84
N MET A 74 6.86 9.77 -20.41
CA MET A 74 8.18 10.13 -20.93
C MET A 74 9.19 10.00 -19.80
N SER A 75 10.21 9.18 -20.02
CA SER A 75 11.21 8.87 -19.01
C SER A 75 12.57 9.51 -19.33
N SER A 76 13.37 9.76 -18.30
CA SER A 76 14.79 10.08 -18.41
C SER A 76 15.57 8.91 -19.03
N LEU A 77 16.83 9.12 -19.40
CA LEU A 77 17.72 8.03 -19.84
C LEU A 77 17.91 6.95 -18.76
N THR A 78 17.77 7.30 -17.48
CA THR A 78 17.85 6.38 -16.34
C THR A 78 16.52 5.71 -15.99
N GLY A 79 15.44 6.00 -16.73
CA GLY A 79 14.12 5.38 -16.54
C GLY A 79 13.19 6.09 -15.56
N GLN A 80 13.58 7.25 -15.01
CA GLN A 80 12.69 8.04 -14.16
C GLN A 80 11.61 8.71 -15.00
N VAL A 81 10.33 8.58 -14.65
CA VAL A 81 9.22 9.21 -15.37
C VAL A 81 9.27 10.73 -15.13
N LEU A 82 9.62 11.48 -16.17
CA LEU A 82 9.71 12.95 -16.15
C LEU A 82 8.38 13.61 -16.49
N LYS A 83 7.61 12.99 -17.38
CA LYS A 83 6.23 13.39 -17.69
C LYS A 83 5.32 12.18 -17.65
N ARG A 84 4.25 12.29 -16.88
CA ARG A 84 3.11 11.39 -16.88
C ARG A 84 1.92 12.15 -17.46
N ALA A 85 1.15 11.54 -18.35
CA ALA A 85 -0.06 12.14 -18.92
C ALA A 85 -1.15 11.08 -18.99
N SER A 86 -2.12 11.18 -18.10
CA SER A 86 -3.30 10.33 -18.03
C SER A 86 -4.52 11.07 -18.58
N THR A 87 -5.38 10.39 -19.33
CA THR A 87 -6.69 10.95 -19.71
C THR A 87 -7.63 11.07 -18.52
N ASP A 88 -7.41 10.28 -17.48
CA ASP A 88 -8.25 10.27 -16.29
C ASP A 88 -7.73 11.33 -15.29
N SER A 89 -6.45 11.23 -14.91
CA SER A 89 -5.85 12.05 -13.86
C SER A 89 -5.04 13.26 -14.34
N GLY A 90 -5.15 13.65 -15.61
CA GLY A 90 -4.35 14.75 -16.18
C GLY A 90 -2.86 14.45 -16.36
N TRP A 91 -2.09 15.49 -16.65
CA TRP A 91 -0.65 15.39 -16.85
C TRP A 91 0.14 15.99 -15.69
N GLN A 92 1.33 15.46 -15.44
CA GLN A 92 2.28 15.93 -14.45
C GLN A 92 3.69 15.89 -15.04
N VAL A 93 4.47 16.95 -14.81
CA VAL A 93 5.91 16.99 -15.09
C VAL A 93 6.65 17.08 -13.77
N THR A 94 7.60 16.17 -13.57
CA THR A 94 8.40 16.08 -12.34
C THR A 94 9.87 16.20 -12.66
N ARG A 95 10.56 17.05 -11.89
CA ARG A 95 12.00 17.20 -11.93
C ARG A 95 12.61 16.63 -10.66
N PHE A 96 13.57 15.75 -10.87
CA PHE A 96 14.39 15.16 -9.80
C PHE A 96 15.72 15.91 -9.67
N ASP A 97 16.27 15.92 -8.47
CA ASP A 97 17.65 16.32 -8.24
C ASP A 97 18.64 15.17 -8.54
N ALA A 98 19.94 15.42 -8.38
CA ALA A 98 20.98 14.41 -8.63
C ALA A 98 20.88 13.19 -7.70
N ALA A 99 20.25 13.33 -6.54
CA ALA A 99 19.98 12.24 -5.60
C ALA A 99 18.65 11.52 -5.91
N SER A 100 18.03 11.79 -7.06
CA SER A 100 16.76 11.20 -7.49
C SER A 100 15.55 11.55 -6.62
N ARG A 101 15.64 12.65 -5.86
CA ARG A 101 14.54 13.15 -5.02
C ARG A 101 13.72 14.17 -5.80
N THR A 102 12.43 14.25 -5.55
CA THR A 102 11.55 15.23 -6.19
C THR A 102 11.92 16.63 -5.72
N ALA A 103 12.35 17.50 -6.64
CA ALA A 103 12.67 18.90 -6.31
C ALA A 103 11.53 19.84 -6.71
N TRP A 104 10.86 19.53 -7.82
CA TRP A 104 9.83 20.38 -8.40
C TRP A 104 8.87 19.55 -9.24
N SER A 105 7.58 19.92 -9.24
CA SER A 105 6.62 19.42 -10.22
C SER A 105 5.57 20.46 -10.60
N ILE A 106 4.93 20.25 -11.75
CA ILE A 106 3.72 20.96 -12.18
C ILE A 106 2.71 19.99 -12.77
N ASP A 107 1.43 20.21 -12.51
CA ASP A 107 0.33 19.36 -12.97
C ASP A 107 -0.59 20.04 -14.01
N GLY A 108 -1.66 19.33 -14.41
CA GLY A 108 -2.64 19.78 -15.38
C GLY A 108 -3.49 20.96 -14.93
N ARG A 109 -3.67 21.13 -13.61
CA ARG A 109 -4.30 22.32 -13.00
C ARG A 109 -3.36 23.53 -13.01
N GLY A 110 -2.08 23.33 -13.34
CA GLY A 110 -1.03 24.34 -13.26
C GLY A 110 -0.52 24.54 -11.83
N THR A 111 -0.81 23.59 -10.93
CA THR A 111 -0.31 23.57 -9.57
C THR A 111 1.17 23.28 -9.59
N VAL A 112 1.96 24.18 -9.00
CA VAL A 112 3.41 23.98 -8.83
C VAL A 112 3.69 23.50 -7.42
N HIS A 113 4.46 22.43 -7.31
CA HIS A 113 5.02 21.94 -6.06
C HIS A 113 6.53 22.10 -6.06
N THR A 114 7.10 22.57 -4.95
CA THR A 114 8.54 22.55 -4.69
C THR A 114 8.83 21.88 -3.38
N GLN A 115 9.96 21.19 -3.29
CA GLN A 115 10.41 20.55 -2.07
C GLN A 115 11.87 20.88 -1.78
N ALA A 116 12.12 21.32 -0.55
CA ALA A 116 13.45 21.58 -0.04
C ALA A 116 13.88 20.44 0.89
N TYR A 117 15.18 20.18 0.91
CA TYR A 117 15.80 19.14 1.70
C TYR A 117 16.92 19.75 2.54
N ASP A 118 17.17 19.17 3.71
CA ASP A 118 18.33 19.52 4.52
C ASP A 118 19.64 18.92 3.94
N MET A 119 20.76 19.13 4.63
CA MET A 119 22.08 18.64 4.18
C MET A 119 22.20 17.10 4.20
N LEU A 120 21.40 16.40 5.00
CA LEU A 120 21.32 14.93 5.02
C LEU A 120 20.34 14.41 3.98
N GLY A 121 19.57 15.31 3.37
CA GLY A 121 18.66 15.00 2.30
C GLY A 121 17.26 14.62 2.73
N ARG A 122 16.88 14.98 3.94
CA ARG A 122 15.53 14.76 4.46
C ARG A 122 14.61 15.94 4.10
N PRO A 123 13.32 15.70 3.84
CA PRO A 123 12.36 16.76 3.52
C PRO A 123 12.26 17.81 4.64
N GLN A 124 12.57 19.08 4.34
CA GLN A 124 12.56 20.17 5.32
C GLN A 124 11.33 21.07 5.16
N SER A 125 10.94 21.40 3.92
CA SER A 125 9.75 22.19 3.63
C SER A 125 9.24 21.92 2.22
N GLY A 126 7.97 22.24 1.99
CA GLY A 126 7.41 22.21 0.66
C GLY A 126 6.39 23.30 0.44
N SER A 127 6.43 23.84 -0.77
CA SER A 127 5.58 24.95 -1.19
C SER A 127 4.65 24.52 -2.33
N LYS A 128 3.46 25.11 -2.34
CA LYS A 128 2.42 24.88 -3.33
C LYS A 128 1.97 26.21 -3.91
N ARG A 129 1.64 26.22 -5.20
CA ARG A 129 1.02 27.37 -5.87
C ARG A 129 0.03 26.87 -6.90
N LEU A 130 -1.27 27.09 -6.67
CA LEU A 130 -2.28 26.89 -7.69
C LEU A 130 -2.16 27.98 -8.76
N LYS A 131 -2.61 27.70 -9.99
CA LYS A 131 -2.51 28.66 -11.11
C LYS A 131 -3.23 29.97 -10.77
N GLY A 132 -2.49 31.09 -10.77
CA GLY A 132 -3.02 32.42 -10.48
C GLY A 132 -2.89 32.85 -9.02
N GLU A 133 -2.46 31.95 -8.13
CA GLU A 133 -2.25 32.24 -6.70
C GLU A 133 -0.78 32.53 -6.38
N ALA A 134 -0.55 33.01 -5.15
CA ALA A 134 0.80 33.17 -4.59
C ALA A 134 1.38 31.80 -4.19
N LEU A 135 2.71 31.67 -4.27
CA LEU A 135 3.41 30.49 -3.75
C LEU A 135 3.40 30.57 -2.21
N ARG A 136 2.84 29.55 -1.55
CA ARG A 136 2.83 29.43 -0.09
C ARG A 136 3.64 28.22 0.37
N VAL A 137 4.34 28.33 1.50
CA VAL A 137 4.96 27.19 2.19
C VAL A 137 3.87 26.39 2.89
N SER A 138 3.38 25.35 2.22
CA SER A 138 2.26 24.53 2.69
C SER A 138 2.60 23.59 3.85
N TRP A 139 3.88 23.21 4.00
CA TRP A 139 4.31 22.37 5.11
C TRP A 139 5.79 22.58 5.45
N ARG A 140 6.15 22.28 6.70
CA ARG A 140 7.52 22.26 7.23
C ARG A 140 7.72 21.06 8.14
N HIS A 141 8.95 20.56 8.20
CA HIS A 141 9.38 19.50 9.12
C HIS A 141 10.59 19.95 9.93
N ALA A 142 10.67 19.52 11.19
CA ALA A 142 11.87 19.65 12.01
C ALA A 142 12.31 18.29 12.54
N TYR A 143 13.63 18.07 12.54
CA TYR A 143 14.29 16.83 12.95
C TYR A 143 15.19 17.09 14.16
N THR A 144 15.47 16.06 14.96
CA THR A 144 16.43 16.19 16.07
C THR A 144 17.76 15.50 15.75
N ASP A 145 18.82 16.27 15.48
CA ASP A 145 20.11 15.72 15.03
C ASP A 145 21.26 15.90 16.02
N THR A 146 21.07 16.71 17.07
CA THR A 146 22.21 17.12 17.88
C THR A 146 22.70 15.99 18.78
N CYS A 147 23.92 15.55 18.49
CA CYS A 147 24.61 14.50 19.23
C CYS A 147 25.18 14.98 20.59
N SER A 148 25.03 16.25 20.98
CA SER A 148 25.76 16.80 22.14
C SER A 148 25.09 17.85 23.04
N ALA A 149 23.78 18.15 22.94
CA ALA A 149 23.17 19.12 23.88
C ALA A 149 21.73 18.82 24.34
N ASP A 150 20.92 18.08 23.58
CA ASP A 150 19.56 17.76 24.03
C ASP A 150 19.52 16.38 24.69
N ALA A 151 19.80 16.35 26.00
CA ALA A 151 19.63 15.14 26.81
C ALA A 151 18.21 14.56 26.69
N ASN A 152 17.20 15.36 26.33
CA ASN A 152 15.83 14.89 26.17
C ASN A 152 15.64 14.12 24.86
N ALA A 153 16.30 14.50 23.76
CA ALA A 153 16.18 13.78 22.48
C ALA A 153 16.71 12.33 22.58
N GLN A 154 17.86 12.12 23.23
CA GLN A 154 18.40 10.77 23.48
C GLN A 154 17.51 9.99 24.46
N LYS A 155 17.07 10.62 25.56
CA LYS A 155 16.21 9.97 26.57
C LYS A 155 14.87 9.50 25.99
N ASN A 156 14.38 10.16 24.95
CA ASN A 156 13.10 9.91 24.32
C ASN A 156 13.19 9.20 22.94
N ASN A 157 14.38 8.73 22.55
CA ASN A 157 14.64 8.05 21.27
C ASN A 157 14.22 8.84 20.03
N LEU A 158 14.48 10.16 20.02
CA LEU A 158 14.04 11.07 18.94
C LEU A 158 15.11 11.34 17.88
N ARG A 159 16.37 10.96 18.13
CA ARG A 159 17.50 11.31 17.25
C ARG A 159 17.29 10.81 15.82
N GLY A 160 17.43 11.71 14.85
CA GLY A 160 17.23 11.49 13.42
C GLY A 160 15.76 11.53 12.96
N LEU A 161 14.80 11.52 13.89
CA LEU A 161 13.37 11.50 13.57
C LEU A 161 12.82 12.90 13.30
N CYS A 162 11.81 12.98 12.44
CA CYS A 162 10.96 14.15 12.29
C CYS A 162 10.09 14.29 13.55
N VAL A 163 10.38 15.28 14.39
CA VAL A 163 9.66 15.50 15.66
C VAL A 163 8.55 16.51 15.56
N GLN A 164 8.58 17.39 14.56
CA GLN A 164 7.52 18.38 14.35
C GLN A 164 7.16 18.44 12.87
N ARG A 165 5.86 18.41 12.60
CA ARG A 165 5.28 18.51 11.27
C ARG A 165 4.21 19.59 11.28
N TRP A 166 4.45 20.64 10.51
CA TRP A 166 3.47 21.68 10.22
C TRP A 166 2.88 21.42 8.84
N ASP A 167 1.56 21.34 8.71
CA ASP A 167 0.87 21.14 7.44
C ASP A 167 -0.55 21.72 7.44
N ASP A 168 -1.39 21.36 6.46
CA ASP A 168 -2.74 21.91 6.31
C ASP A 168 -3.70 21.50 7.48
N SER A 169 -3.25 20.67 8.43
CA SER A 169 -3.99 20.33 9.67
C SER A 169 -3.53 21.07 10.92
N GLY A 170 -2.40 21.77 10.88
CA GLY A 170 -1.76 22.41 12.04
C GLY A 170 -0.39 21.82 12.35
N LEU A 171 -0.10 21.54 13.62
CA LEU A 171 1.17 21.02 14.12
C LEU A 171 0.99 19.65 14.79
N GLN A 172 1.66 18.63 14.26
CA GLN A 172 1.86 17.35 14.93
C GLN A 172 3.26 17.29 15.53
N THR A 173 3.37 16.88 16.80
CA THR A 173 4.67 16.69 17.48
C THR A 173 4.83 15.26 18.00
N VAL A 174 5.99 14.64 17.77
CA VAL A 174 6.42 13.38 18.40
C VAL A 174 7.36 13.70 19.55
N GLU A 175 6.94 13.38 20.77
CA GLU A 175 7.68 13.75 21.99
C GLU A 175 8.43 12.57 22.62
N SER A 176 8.03 11.33 22.32
CA SER A 176 8.72 10.13 22.81
C SER A 176 8.42 8.90 21.97
N VAL A 177 9.46 8.07 21.78
CA VAL A 177 9.41 6.82 21.02
C VAL A 177 10.01 5.68 21.86
N ALA A 178 9.45 4.48 21.74
CA ALA A 178 9.94 3.28 22.41
C ALA A 178 11.21 2.74 21.72
N LEU A 179 11.93 1.84 22.40
CA LEU A 179 13.07 1.14 21.78
C LEU A 179 12.67 0.33 20.52
N SER A 180 11.41 -0.09 20.43
CA SER A 180 10.83 -0.77 19.28
C SER A 180 10.42 0.16 18.13
N GLY A 181 10.58 1.47 18.28
CA GLY A 181 10.11 2.48 17.32
C GLY A 181 8.66 2.93 17.52
N ALA A 182 7.97 2.43 18.55
CA ALA A 182 6.59 2.82 18.81
C ALA A 182 6.47 4.25 19.34
N ILE A 183 5.65 5.11 18.73
CA ILE A 183 5.39 6.48 19.22
C ILE A 183 4.64 6.40 20.56
N LEU A 184 5.34 6.67 21.67
CA LEU A 184 4.80 6.60 23.03
C LEU A 184 4.01 7.83 23.41
N ARG A 185 4.37 9.00 22.88
CA ARG A 185 3.70 10.27 23.15
C ARG A 185 3.75 11.16 21.92
N GLN A 186 2.58 11.65 21.52
CA GLN A 186 2.42 12.59 20.43
C GLN A 186 1.37 13.65 20.75
N THR A 187 1.48 14.81 20.10
CA THR A 187 0.53 15.90 20.22
C THR A 187 0.02 16.37 18.87
N GLN A 188 -1.20 16.92 18.88
CA GLN A 188 -1.80 17.66 17.76
C GLN A 188 -2.23 19.04 18.26
N GLN A 189 -1.88 20.09 17.54
CA GLN A 189 -2.47 21.41 17.63
C GLN A 189 -3.09 21.73 16.26
N PHE A 190 -4.34 22.20 16.24
CA PHE A 190 -5.04 22.52 14.98
C PHE A 190 -4.82 23.98 14.58
N LEU A 191 -5.02 24.29 13.30
CA LEU A 191 -5.12 25.67 12.82
C LEU A 191 -6.33 26.39 13.43
N LEU A 192 -6.18 27.69 13.70
CA LEU A 192 -7.25 28.55 14.24
C LEU A 192 -8.54 28.51 13.39
N SER A 193 -8.39 28.48 12.06
CA SER A 193 -9.51 28.38 11.13
C SER A 193 -9.45 27.05 10.37
N ALA A 194 -10.60 26.37 10.29
CA ALA A 194 -10.75 25.13 9.51
C ALA A 194 -10.57 25.34 8.00
N GLN A 195 -10.72 26.57 7.51
CA GLN A 195 -10.61 26.93 6.09
C GLN A 195 -9.24 27.51 5.73
N ALA A 196 -8.38 27.75 6.72
CA ALA A 196 -7.07 28.35 6.47
C ALA A 196 -6.23 27.47 5.53
N GLN A 197 -5.46 28.14 4.68
CA GLN A 197 -4.43 27.54 3.85
C GLN A 197 -3.10 28.16 4.27
N PRO A 198 -2.37 27.53 5.21
CA PRO A 198 -1.24 28.18 5.87
C PRO A 198 -0.10 28.46 4.89
N ASP A 199 0.54 29.62 5.07
CA ASP A 199 1.87 29.93 4.54
C ASP A 199 2.83 29.93 5.72
N TRP A 200 3.44 28.78 6.00
CA TRP A 200 4.18 28.56 7.26
C TRP A 200 5.43 29.44 7.32
N PRO A 201 5.50 30.41 8.25
CA PRO A 201 6.65 31.29 8.40
C PRO A 201 7.86 30.52 8.96
N GLU A 202 9.04 31.11 8.86
CA GLU A 202 10.27 30.50 9.40
C GLU A 202 10.40 30.66 10.91
N ASP A 203 9.91 31.77 11.47
CA ASP A 203 10.00 32.08 12.89
C ASP A 203 8.90 31.37 13.70
N ASP A 204 9.22 31.02 14.93
CA ASP A 204 8.32 30.23 15.78
C ASP A 204 7.10 31.03 16.26
N ALA A 205 7.24 32.36 16.43
CA ALA A 205 6.13 33.22 16.83
C ALA A 205 5.06 33.28 15.74
N GLY A 206 5.46 33.41 14.48
CA GLY A 206 4.57 33.37 13.33
C GLY A 206 3.88 32.02 13.16
N LYS A 207 4.60 30.90 13.39
CA LYS A 207 3.97 29.56 13.34
C LYS A 207 2.92 29.41 14.43
N GLN A 208 3.24 29.82 15.66
CA GLN A 208 2.33 29.73 16.79
C GLN A 208 1.08 30.60 16.59
N ALA A 209 1.20 31.76 15.94
CA ALA A 209 0.08 32.64 15.64
C ALA A 209 -0.98 32.04 14.70
N LEU A 210 -0.66 30.94 13.98
CA LEU A 210 -1.60 30.23 13.12
C LEU A 210 -2.33 29.07 13.83
N LEU A 211 -1.86 28.69 15.01
CA LEU A 211 -2.32 27.51 15.75
C LEU A 211 -3.26 27.89 16.90
N GLU A 212 -4.19 26.99 17.21
CA GLU A 212 -4.99 27.08 18.43
C GLU A 212 -4.13 26.85 19.68
N ASP A 213 -4.50 27.47 20.80
CA ASP A 213 -3.83 27.27 22.09
C ASP A 213 -3.98 25.83 22.62
N LYS A 214 -5.04 25.12 22.21
CA LYS A 214 -5.35 23.79 22.70
C LYS A 214 -4.41 22.74 22.09
N ILE A 215 -3.67 22.06 22.97
CA ILE A 215 -2.83 20.91 22.64
C ILE A 215 -3.56 19.61 22.99
N TYR A 216 -3.72 18.73 22.01
CA TYR A 216 -4.30 17.39 22.17
C TYR A 216 -3.16 16.38 22.34
N VAL A 217 -3.09 15.67 23.47
CA VAL A 217 -1.97 14.79 23.81
C VAL A 217 -2.43 13.34 23.83
N SER A 218 -1.87 12.49 22.98
CA SER A 218 -2.14 11.04 23.00
C SER A 218 -0.90 10.28 23.45
N THR A 219 -1.10 9.24 24.26
CA THR A 219 -0.01 8.39 24.77
C THR A 219 -0.31 6.92 24.58
N ILE A 220 0.73 6.10 24.41
CA ILE A 220 0.63 4.66 24.46
C ILE A 220 1.71 4.08 25.39
N SER A 221 1.43 2.93 25.97
CA SER A 221 2.45 2.01 26.47
C SER A 221 2.47 0.79 25.55
N ALA A 222 3.64 0.35 25.12
CA ALA A 222 3.79 -0.78 24.20
C ALA A 222 4.62 -1.92 24.80
N ASP A 223 4.45 -3.12 24.28
CA ASP A 223 5.32 -4.26 24.59
C ASP A 223 6.69 -4.13 23.89
N ALA A 224 7.57 -5.12 24.11
CA ALA A 224 8.93 -5.13 23.53
C ALA A 224 8.97 -5.14 22.00
N ARG A 225 7.87 -5.49 21.32
CA ARG A 225 7.74 -5.48 19.86
C ARG A 225 7.06 -4.22 19.35
N GLY A 226 6.63 -3.33 20.26
CA GLY A 226 5.94 -2.10 19.93
C GLY A 226 4.42 -2.24 19.79
N ILE A 227 3.83 -3.38 20.17
CA ILE A 227 2.37 -3.57 20.17
C ILE A 227 1.77 -2.84 21.37
N SER A 228 0.71 -2.05 21.14
CA SER A 228 0.03 -1.25 22.16
C SER A 228 -0.59 -2.12 23.26
N LEU A 229 -0.21 -1.87 24.51
CA LEU A 229 -0.80 -2.46 25.72
C LEU A 229 -1.86 -1.55 26.34
N ASN A 230 -1.58 -0.25 26.34
CA ASN A 230 -2.52 0.79 26.74
C ASN A 230 -2.39 1.99 25.82
N GLN A 231 -3.48 2.69 25.60
CA GLN A 231 -3.53 3.95 24.88
C GLN A 231 -4.43 4.91 25.66
N THR A 232 -3.93 6.11 25.94
CA THR A 232 -4.75 7.20 26.48
C THR A 232 -4.92 8.25 25.40
N ASP A 233 -6.18 8.51 25.05
CA ASP A 233 -6.53 9.50 24.05
C ASP A 233 -6.37 10.94 24.56
N ALA A 234 -6.59 11.91 23.67
CA ALA A 234 -6.42 13.32 23.97
C ALA A 234 -7.34 13.88 25.07
N MET A 235 -8.44 13.21 25.37
CA MET A 235 -9.42 13.62 26.38
C MET A 235 -9.31 12.78 27.66
N GLY A 236 -8.31 11.90 27.77
CA GLY A 236 -8.03 11.13 28.96
C GLY A 236 -8.79 9.81 29.07
N ASN A 237 -9.48 9.36 28.01
CA ASN A 237 -10.03 8.00 27.99
C ASN A 237 -8.91 7.01 27.66
N GLN A 238 -8.93 5.86 28.32
CA GLN A 238 -7.91 4.84 28.21
C GLN A 238 -8.47 3.56 27.59
N GLN A 239 -7.80 3.03 26.58
CA GLN A 239 -8.01 1.68 26.06
C GLN A 239 -6.86 0.77 26.53
N SER A 240 -7.17 -0.49 26.84
CA SER A 240 -6.20 -1.49 27.31
C SER A 240 -6.42 -2.83 26.63
N TRP A 241 -5.34 -3.43 26.12
CA TRP A 241 -5.34 -4.73 25.44
C TRP A 241 -4.55 -5.76 26.22
N ARG A 242 -5.02 -7.01 26.18
CA ARG A 242 -4.25 -8.19 26.59
C ARG A 242 -4.12 -9.11 25.41
N TYR A 243 -2.96 -9.73 25.29
CA TYR A 243 -2.60 -10.59 24.18
C TYR A 243 -2.33 -12.00 24.68
N ASP A 244 -2.61 -12.98 23.84
CA ASP A 244 -2.21 -14.37 24.07
C ASP A 244 -0.73 -14.61 23.71
N VAL A 245 -0.26 -15.84 23.90
CA VAL A 245 1.12 -16.24 23.59
C VAL A 245 1.47 -16.12 22.09
N SER A 246 0.45 -16.11 21.22
CA SER A 246 0.57 -15.93 19.78
C SER A 246 0.44 -14.47 19.36
N SER A 247 0.33 -13.53 20.31
CA SER A 247 0.20 -12.09 20.10
C SER A 247 -1.12 -11.63 19.49
N HIS A 248 -2.15 -12.48 19.51
CA HIS A 248 -3.48 -12.03 19.16
C HIS A 248 -4.17 -11.38 20.35
N VAL A 249 -5.06 -10.42 20.09
CA VAL A 249 -5.87 -9.81 21.15
C VAL A 249 -6.73 -10.89 21.78
N LYS A 250 -6.66 -10.98 23.11
CA LYS A 250 -7.42 -11.93 23.93
C LYS A 250 -8.55 -11.25 24.69
N SER A 251 -8.31 -10.05 25.21
CA SER A 251 -9.32 -9.26 25.92
C SER A 251 -9.02 -7.76 25.80
N GLN A 252 -10.06 -6.94 25.89
CA GLN A 252 -9.97 -5.49 25.74
C GLN A 252 -10.89 -4.75 26.71
N TYR A 253 -10.41 -3.62 27.24
CA TYR A 253 -11.13 -2.77 28.17
C TYR A 253 -11.02 -1.30 27.79
N ALA A 254 -12.01 -0.50 28.20
CA ALA A 254 -11.94 0.95 28.20
C ALA A 254 -12.15 1.50 29.62
N THR A 255 -11.42 2.54 29.99
CA THR A 255 -11.67 3.35 31.18
C THR A 255 -11.88 4.78 30.71
N LEU A 256 -13.08 5.30 30.89
CA LEU A 256 -13.44 6.64 30.44
C LEU A 256 -12.88 7.72 31.36
N SER A 257 -12.86 8.96 30.90
CA SER A 257 -12.33 10.10 31.64
C SER A 257 -13.03 10.36 32.99
N ASP A 258 -14.25 9.84 33.17
CA ASP A 258 -15.01 9.85 34.43
C ASP A 258 -14.65 8.71 35.40
N GLY A 259 -13.70 7.85 35.02
CA GLY A 259 -13.21 6.71 35.79
C GLY A 259 -14.02 5.42 35.62
N LYS A 260 -15.11 5.42 34.85
CA LYS A 260 -15.90 4.19 34.62
C LYS A 260 -15.15 3.25 33.68
N LYS A 261 -15.00 2.01 34.13
CA LYS A 261 -14.39 0.93 33.36
C LYS A 261 -15.46 0.08 32.68
N GLN A 262 -15.23 -0.26 31.42
CA GLN A 262 -16.07 -1.15 30.61
C GLN A 262 -15.21 -2.26 30.00
N THR A 263 -15.75 -3.48 30.00
CA THR A 263 -15.19 -4.58 29.22
C THR A 263 -15.72 -4.45 27.80
N LEU A 264 -14.82 -4.47 26.81
CA LEU A 264 -15.18 -4.39 25.39
C LEU A 264 -15.16 -5.78 24.74
N LEU A 265 -14.16 -6.57 25.11
CA LEU A 265 -13.91 -7.92 24.65
C LEU A 265 -13.51 -8.78 25.84
N GLU A 266 -14.27 -9.84 26.11
CA GLU A 266 -13.99 -10.80 27.17
C GLU A 266 -12.98 -11.83 26.72
N ASP A 267 -13.20 -12.42 25.53
CA ASP A 267 -12.35 -13.48 25.00
C ASP A 267 -12.34 -13.53 23.47
N THR A 268 -11.27 -14.11 22.91
CA THR A 268 -11.18 -14.41 21.47
C THR A 268 -10.42 -15.70 21.22
N MET A 269 -10.87 -16.45 20.22
CA MET A 269 -10.25 -17.68 19.74
C MET A 269 -9.88 -17.54 18.26
N TRP A 270 -8.79 -18.17 17.87
CA TRP A 270 -8.18 -18.01 16.55
C TRP A 270 -7.93 -19.35 15.88
N SER A 271 -8.08 -19.39 14.56
CA SER A 271 -7.74 -20.53 13.72
C SER A 271 -6.22 -20.66 13.58
N ALA A 272 -5.77 -21.81 13.07
CA ALA A 272 -4.36 -22.01 12.74
C ALA A 272 -3.85 -21.03 11.66
N ALA A 273 -4.75 -20.46 10.85
CA ALA A 273 -4.46 -19.45 9.85
C ALA A 273 -4.50 -18.01 10.41
N GLY A 274 -4.74 -17.83 11.71
CA GLY A 274 -4.82 -16.50 12.33
C GLY A 274 -6.15 -15.78 12.07
N GLN A 275 -7.22 -16.50 11.75
CA GLN A 275 -8.57 -15.94 11.58
C GLN A 275 -9.37 -16.11 12.87
N VAL A 276 -10.23 -15.15 13.22
CA VAL A 276 -11.09 -15.25 14.41
C VAL A 276 -12.07 -16.41 14.25
N LEU A 277 -12.07 -17.39 15.16
CA LEU A 277 -13.05 -18.48 15.21
C LEU A 277 -14.25 -18.14 16.10
N GLU A 278 -13.98 -17.48 17.22
CA GLU A 278 -14.99 -17.07 18.18
C GLU A 278 -14.54 -15.79 18.88
N GLU A 279 -15.46 -14.85 19.09
CA GLU A 279 -15.25 -13.67 19.91
C GLU A 279 -16.42 -13.51 20.88
N LYS A 280 -16.11 -13.18 22.13
CA LYS A 280 -17.09 -12.89 23.16
C LYS A 280 -16.96 -11.44 23.61
N THR A 281 -17.90 -10.61 23.22
CA THR A 281 -17.91 -9.17 23.51
C THR A 281 -18.42 -8.88 24.92
N GLY A 282 -18.06 -7.73 25.47
CA GLY A 282 -18.40 -7.34 26.85
C GLY A 282 -19.90 -7.13 27.13
N ASN A 283 -20.74 -7.10 26.09
CA ASN A 283 -22.20 -7.12 26.20
C ASN A 283 -22.79 -8.54 26.29
N GLY A 284 -21.95 -9.58 26.42
CA GLY A 284 -22.38 -10.97 26.56
C GLY A 284 -22.79 -11.65 25.26
N VAL A 285 -22.50 -11.05 24.10
CA VAL A 285 -22.71 -11.66 22.78
C VAL A 285 -21.49 -12.49 22.40
N THR A 286 -21.73 -13.70 21.90
CA THR A 286 -20.70 -14.59 21.35
C THR A 286 -20.92 -14.72 19.86
N THR A 287 -19.94 -14.34 19.06
CA THR A 287 -19.95 -14.48 17.60
C THR A 287 -18.99 -15.58 17.18
N SER A 288 -19.47 -16.56 16.45
CA SER A 288 -18.69 -17.68 15.92
C SER A 288 -18.55 -17.57 14.40
N TYR A 289 -17.37 -17.86 13.88
CA TYR A 289 -17.04 -17.83 12.46
C TYR A 289 -16.59 -19.21 11.99
N ARG A 290 -17.11 -19.63 10.83
CA ARG A 290 -16.75 -20.89 10.19
C ARG A 290 -16.07 -20.63 8.88
N TYR A 291 -14.94 -21.28 8.65
CA TYR A 291 -14.18 -21.17 7.41
C TYR A 291 -14.20 -22.50 6.65
N GLU A 292 -14.27 -22.44 5.33
CA GLU A 292 -14.09 -23.61 4.46
C GLU A 292 -12.64 -24.11 4.62
N PRO A 293 -12.40 -25.36 5.05
CA PRO A 293 -11.05 -25.86 5.34
C PRO A 293 -10.08 -25.78 4.15
N GLU A 294 -10.59 -25.96 2.93
CA GLU A 294 -9.81 -26.04 1.70
C GLU A 294 -9.33 -24.67 1.23
N THR A 295 -10.12 -23.61 1.46
CA THR A 295 -9.85 -22.26 0.93
C THR A 295 -9.63 -21.21 2.00
N GLN A 296 -9.97 -21.51 3.26
CA GLN A 296 -9.99 -20.58 4.39
C GLN A 296 -10.97 -19.39 4.20
N ARG A 297 -11.94 -19.50 3.28
CA ARG A 297 -12.99 -18.49 3.08
C ARG A 297 -14.06 -18.58 4.16
N LEU A 298 -14.60 -17.45 4.57
CA LEU A 298 -15.68 -17.40 5.56
C LEU A 298 -16.94 -18.04 4.98
N SER A 299 -17.32 -19.20 5.48
CA SER A 299 -18.52 -19.95 5.05
C SER A 299 -19.77 -19.60 5.85
N ALA A 300 -19.61 -19.24 7.14
CA ALA A 300 -20.74 -18.86 7.99
C ALA A 300 -20.31 -17.94 9.14
N MET A 301 -21.24 -17.14 9.64
CA MET A 301 -21.10 -16.28 10.83
C MET A 301 -22.39 -16.31 11.66
N SER A 302 -22.30 -16.65 12.94
CA SER A 302 -23.46 -16.72 13.83
C SER A 302 -23.20 -15.95 15.11
N ALA A 303 -24.19 -15.20 15.60
CA ALA A 303 -24.06 -14.41 16.83
C ALA A 303 -25.21 -14.66 17.79
N LEU A 304 -24.85 -15.07 19.00
CA LEU A 304 -25.79 -15.44 20.06
C LEU A 304 -25.59 -14.53 21.26
N ARG A 305 -26.70 -14.02 21.79
CA ARG A 305 -26.73 -13.38 23.10
C ARG A 305 -26.61 -14.42 24.21
N ALA A 306 -26.19 -13.98 25.40
CA ALA A 306 -26.06 -14.83 26.58
C ALA A 306 -27.32 -15.66 26.94
N ASP A 307 -28.51 -15.20 26.57
CA ASP A 307 -29.78 -15.92 26.77
C ASP A 307 -30.14 -16.86 25.59
N SER A 308 -29.19 -17.15 24.72
CA SER A 308 -29.35 -17.96 23.50
C SER A 308 -30.24 -17.33 22.42
N THR A 309 -30.57 -16.04 22.52
CA THR A 309 -31.22 -15.33 21.40
C THR A 309 -30.25 -15.23 20.23
N LEU A 310 -30.64 -15.76 19.08
CA LEU A 310 -29.90 -15.64 17.82
C LEU A 310 -30.10 -14.25 17.24
N LEU A 311 -29.04 -13.46 17.15
CA LEU A 311 -29.07 -12.08 16.66
C LEU A 311 -28.70 -11.97 15.18
N GLN A 312 -27.84 -12.89 14.71
CA GLN A 312 -27.35 -12.95 13.35
C GLN A 312 -26.98 -14.38 12.98
N ASP A 313 -27.26 -14.80 11.75
CA ASP A 313 -26.84 -16.10 11.22
C ASP A 313 -26.67 -16.02 9.70
N LEU A 314 -25.45 -15.71 9.24
CA LEU A 314 -25.10 -15.54 7.84
C LEU A 314 -24.44 -16.79 7.28
N ASP A 315 -24.96 -17.30 6.16
CA ASP A 315 -24.33 -18.30 5.31
C ASP A 315 -23.84 -17.68 4.00
N TYR A 316 -22.62 -18.06 3.59
CA TYR A 316 -21.94 -17.51 2.42
C TYR A 316 -21.76 -18.58 1.34
N GLY A 317 -22.19 -18.25 0.12
CA GLY A 317 -21.98 -19.07 -1.07
C GLY A 317 -20.96 -18.42 -2.01
N TYR A 318 -19.98 -19.21 -2.47
CA TYR A 318 -18.95 -18.76 -3.39
C TYR A 318 -18.98 -19.55 -4.70
N ASP A 319 -18.55 -18.91 -5.79
CA ASP A 319 -18.11 -19.65 -6.97
C ASP A 319 -16.69 -20.22 -6.78
N ASN A 320 -16.23 -21.01 -7.77
CA ASN A 320 -14.91 -21.66 -7.73
C ASN A 320 -13.73 -20.66 -7.69
N THR A 321 -13.95 -19.41 -8.07
CA THR A 321 -12.92 -18.35 -8.06
C THR A 321 -12.96 -17.51 -6.80
N GLY A 322 -14.04 -17.59 -6.03
CA GLY A 322 -14.23 -16.90 -4.76
C GLY A 322 -15.12 -15.67 -4.83
N ASN A 323 -15.86 -15.46 -5.92
CA ASN A 323 -16.89 -14.44 -5.93
C ASN A 323 -18.08 -14.90 -5.08
N LEU A 324 -18.64 -13.99 -4.28
CA LEU A 324 -19.84 -14.25 -3.50
C LEU A 324 -21.06 -14.35 -4.41
N ILE A 325 -21.67 -15.52 -4.52
CA ILE A 325 -22.88 -15.74 -5.32
C ILE A 325 -24.15 -15.69 -4.48
N SER A 326 -24.04 -15.87 -3.16
CA SER A 326 -25.17 -15.72 -2.25
C SER A 326 -24.75 -15.39 -0.82
N ILE A 327 -25.58 -14.61 -0.13
CA ILE A 327 -25.52 -14.45 1.33
C ILE A 327 -26.92 -14.64 1.88
N THR A 328 -27.10 -15.54 2.86
CA THR A 328 -28.41 -15.78 3.48
C THR A 328 -28.36 -15.46 4.96
N ASP A 329 -29.25 -14.59 5.45
CA ASP A 329 -29.47 -14.38 6.88
C ASP A 329 -30.63 -15.25 7.39
N ASN A 330 -30.32 -16.37 8.06
CA ASN A 330 -31.32 -17.31 8.55
C ASN A 330 -32.14 -16.78 9.73
N THR A 331 -31.77 -15.63 10.31
CA THR A 331 -32.59 -14.97 11.34
C THR A 331 -33.80 -14.26 10.75
N ILE A 332 -33.78 -14.00 9.45
CA ILE A 332 -34.87 -13.34 8.75
C ILE A 332 -35.84 -14.38 8.22
N ALA A 333 -36.95 -14.54 8.95
CA ALA A 333 -38.06 -15.37 8.52
C ALA A 333 -38.68 -14.86 7.22
N THR A 334 -39.18 -15.79 6.39
CA THR A 334 -40.01 -15.46 5.23
C THR A 334 -41.23 -14.69 5.67
N ARG A 335 -41.40 -13.47 5.13
CA ARG A 335 -42.50 -12.57 5.46
C ARG A 335 -43.18 -12.09 4.18
N TYR A 336 -44.40 -11.59 4.33
CA TYR A 336 -45.18 -11.02 3.25
C TYR A 336 -45.54 -9.57 3.59
N PHE A 337 -45.28 -8.66 2.66
CA PHE A 337 -45.74 -7.28 2.73
C PHE A 337 -46.26 -6.86 1.36
N GLN A 338 -47.47 -6.30 1.29
CA GLN A 338 -48.13 -5.95 0.03
C GLN A 338 -48.13 -7.08 -1.03
N ASN A 339 -48.40 -8.32 -0.58
CA ASN A 339 -48.37 -9.55 -1.39
C ASN A 339 -47.01 -9.88 -2.03
N GLN A 340 -45.92 -9.27 -1.58
CA GLN A 340 -44.56 -9.65 -1.96
C GLN A 340 -43.90 -10.44 -0.83
N GLN A 341 -43.24 -11.53 -1.20
CA GLN A 341 -42.48 -12.36 -0.27
C GLN A 341 -41.05 -11.81 -0.14
N THR A 342 -40.55 -11.71 1.09
CA THR A 342 -39.14 -11.43 1.37
C THR A 342 -38.57 -12.40 2.40
N ASP A 343 -37.27 -12.65 2.32
CA ASP A 343 -36.51 -13.43 3.28
C ASP A 343 -35.10 -12.82 3.45
N GLY A 344 -34.19 -13.55 4.11
CA GLY A 344 -32.80 -13.11 4.32
C GLY A 344 -31.83 -13.39 3.18
N ARG A 345 -32.30 -13.90 2.03
CA ARG A 345 -31.44 -14.32 0.92
C ARG A 345 -31.09 -13.15 0.00
N ARG A 346 -29.83 -13.07 -0.38
CA ARG A 346 -29.28 -12.16 -1.39
C ARG A 346 -28.51 -12.99 -2.40
N GLU A 347 -28.70 -12.73 -3.69
CA GLU A 347 -28.04 -13.45 -4.77
C GLU A 347 -27.31 -12.50 -5.69
N PHE A 348 -26.20 -12.98 -6.26
CA PHE A 348 -25.32 -12.19 -7.11
C PHE A 348 -24.90 -12.99 -8.33
N THR A 349 -24.90 -12.35 -9.49
CA THR A 349 -24.37 -12.93 -10.73
C THR A 349 -23.31 -12.04 -11.32
N TYR A 350 -22.39 -12.64 -12.08
CA TYR A 350 -21.20 -11.96 -12.59
C TYR A 350 -20.98 -12.25 -14.07
N ASP A 351 -20.30 -11.36 -14.76
CA ASP A 351 -19.75 -11.63 -16.09
C ASP A 351 -18.44 -12.46 -16.00
N ALA A 352 -17.87 -12.85 -17.14
CA ALA A 352 -16.63 -13.63 -17.17
C ALA A 352 -15.37 -12.86 -16.67
N LEU A 353 -15.48 -11.55 -16.46
CA LEU A 353 -14.45 -10.72 -15.82
C LEU A 353 -14.71 -10.53 -14.32
N TYR A 354 -15.73 -11.19 -13.78
CA TYR A 354 -16.19 -11.09 -12.39
C TYR A 354 -16.76 -9.72 -12.00
N GLN A 355 -17.29 -8.98 -12.97
CA GLN A 355 -18.06 -7.75 -12.72
C GLN A 355 -19.50 -8.11 -12.37
N LEU A 356 -20.06 -7.49 -11.33
CA LEU A 356 -21.40 -7.78 -10.84
C LEU A 356 -22.47 -7.42 -11.89
N LEU A 357 -23.21 -8.38 -12.41
CA LEU A 357 -24.28 -8.17 -13.40
C LEU A 357 -25.64 -7.96 -12.75
N GLU A 358 -25.97 -8.75 -11.73
CA GLU A 358 -27.24 -8.69 -11.06
C GLU A 358 -27.09 -8.91 -9.56
N ALA A 359 -27.91 -8.24 -8.77
CA ALA A 359 -28.02 -8.44 -7.34
C ALA A 359 -29.47 -8.40 -6.87
N THR A 360 -29.85 -9.33 -6.00
CA THR A 360 -31.16 -9.38 -5.35
C THR A 360 -31.04 -9.18 -3.84
N GLY A 361 -32.12 -8.74 -3.22
CA GLY A 361 -32.21 -8.61 -1.77
C GLY A 361 -33.52 -7.99 -1.34
N ARG A 362 -33.54 -7.41 -0.13
CA ARG A 362 -34.69 -6.68 0.41
C ARG A 362 -34.36 -5.22 0.68
N GLU A 363 -35.38 -4.39 0.70
CA GLU A 363 -35.28 -2.96 0.99
C GLU A 363 -36.50 -2.45 1.77
N ASN A 364 -36.38 -1.31 2.44
CA ASN A 364 -37.51 -0.66 3.10
C ASN A 364 -38.60 -0.35 2.07
N ALA A 365 -39.84 -0.74 2.33
CA ALA A 365 -40.96 -0.51 1.42
C ALA A 365 -41.26 0.99 1.20
N GLY A 366 -40.84 1.84 2.14
CA GLY A 366 -40.93 3.30 2.04
C GLY A 366 -39.89 3.95 1.13
N ASN A 367 -38.97 3.19 0.52
CA ASN A 367 -37.96 3.69 -0.43
C ASN A 367 -38.58 4.03 -1.81
N THR A 368 -39.71 4.74 -1.83
CA THR A 368 -40.46 5.09 -3.04
C THR A 368 -39.90 6.31 -3.76
N THR A 369 -39.10 7.12 -3.08
CA THR A 369 -38.32 8.21 -3.68
C THR A 369 -36.91 7.72 -3.97
N VAL A 370 -36.30 8.25 -5.04
CA VAL A 370 -34.95 7.87 -5.48
C VAL A 370 -33.93 8.98 -5.18
N PRO A 371 -33.84 9.55 -3.96
CA PRO A 371 -32.84 10.57 -3.69
C PRO A 371 -31.44 9.96 -3.77
N TYR A 372 -30.52 10.72 -4.35
CA TYR A 372 -29.16 10.26 -4.68
C TYR A 372 -28.28 10.10 -3.44
N ALA A 373 -28.38 11.03 -2.49
CA ALA A 373 -27.43 11.19 -1.38
C ALA A 373 -28.07 11.15 0.02
N VAL A 374 -29.35 10.80 0.15
CA VAL A 374 -30.07 10.83 1.43
C VAL A 374 -30.26 9.40 1.97
N LEU A 375 -30.19 9.23 3.28
CA LEU A 375 -30.53 7.96 3.92
C LEU A 375 -32.06 7.74 3.87
N PRO A 376 -32.53 6.50 3.68
CA PRO A 376 -33.95 6.21 3.82
C PRO A 376 -34.42 6.45 5.26
N ALA A 377 -35.71 6.71 5.44
CA ALA A 377 -36.30 6.80 6.77
C ALA A 377 -36.12 5.45 7.50
N SER A 378 -35.80 5.51 8.80
CA SER A 378 -35.64 4.29 9.60
C SER A 378 -37.00 3.65 9.87
N ILE A 379 -37.07 2.32 9.73
CA ILE A 379 -38.20 1.52 10.23
C ILE A 379 -37.88 0.91 11.60
N PRO A 380 -38.87 0.47 12.40
CA PRO A 380 -38.62 -0.29 13.62
C PRO A 380 -37.81 -1.57 13.35
N THR A 381 -36.98 -2.00 14.31
CA THR A 381 -36.08 -3.16 14.17
C THR A 381 -36.81 -4.50 13.97
N ASP A 382 -38.06 -4.62 14.40
CA ASP A 382 -38.92 -5.79 14.25
C ASP A 382 -39.86 -5.72 13.03
N SER A 383 -39.81 -4.60 12.28
CA SER A 383 -40.72 -4.30 11.19
C SER A 383 -40.75 -5.36 10.09
N THR A 384 -41.92 -5.55 9.49
CA THR A 384 -42.13 -6.39 8.31
C THR A 384 -42.18 -5.57 7.02
N GLN A 385 -41.99 -4.25 7.08
CA GLN A 385 -42.18 -3.31 5.96
C GLN A 385 -40.98 -3.32 5.00
N THR A 386 -40.64 -4.49 4.49
CA THR A 386 -39.60 -4.70 3.49
C THR A 386 -40.18 -5.38 2.26
N ILE A 387 -39.66 -5.07 1.08
CA ILE A 387 -40.01 -5.75 -0.16
C ILE A 387 -38.74 -6.18 -0.91
N GLY A 388 -38.90 -7.08 -1.89
CA GLY A 388 -37.78 -7.58 -2.68
C GLY A 388 -37.30 -6.54 -3.71
N TYR A 389 -36.01 -6.55 -4.01
CA TYR A 389 -35.46 -5.79 -5.12
C TYR A 389 -34.59 -6.64 -6.05
N THR A 390 -34.44 -6.17 -7.29
CA THR A 390 -33.43 -6.64 -8.24
C THR A 390 -32.73 -5.45 -8.85
N ARG A 391 -31.39 -5.47 -8.83
CA ARG A 391 -30.54 -4.49 -9.50
C ARG A 391 -29.74 -5.15 -10.59
N SER A 392 -29.77 -4.58 -11.80
CA SER A 392 -28.98 -5.05 -12.93
C SER A 392 -28.00 -3.95 -13.39
N PHE A 393 -26.77 -4.34 -13.66
CA PHE A 393 -25.66 -3.44 -14.01
C PHE A 393 -25.14 -3.76 -15.40
N ARG A 394 -24.76 -2.73 -16.16
CA ARG A 394 -24.12 -2.88 -17.48
C ARG A 394 -22.85 -2.06 -17.54
N TYR A 395 -21.79 -2.63 -18.10
CA TYR A 395 -20.48 -2.00 -18.20
C TYR A 395 -20.01 -1.85 -19.64
N ASP A 396 -19.15 -0.88 -19.90
CA ASP A 396 -18.35 -0.81 -21.13
C ASP A 396 -17.10 -1.72 -21.06
N ASP A 397 -16.32 -1.73 -22.14
CA ASP A 397 -15.10 -2.54 -22.27
C ASP A 397 -13.93 -2.08 -21.36
N SER A 398 -14.05 -0.90 -20.73
CA SER A 398 -13.11 -0.35 -19.75
C SER A 398 -13.59 -0.52 -18.30
N GLY A 399 -14.76 -1.15 -18.10
CA GLY A 399 -15.36 -1.34 -16.78
C GLY A 399 -16.06 -0.10 -16.22
N ASN A 400 -16.43 0.88 -17.06
CA ASN A 400 -17.30 1.98 -16.64
C ASN A 400 -18.75 1.50 -16.57
N LEU A 401 -19.46 1.81 -15.49
CA LEU A 401 -20.90 1.58 -15.41
C LEU A 401 -21.62 2.45 -16.46
N LEU A 402 -22.39 1.80 -17.35
CA LEU A 402 -23.24 2.43 -18.37
C LEU A 402 -24.67 2.60 -17.88
N SER A 403 -25.21 1.59 -17.19
CA SER A 403 -26.56 1.68 -16.63
C SER A 403 -26.73 0.83 -15.38
N LEU A 404 -27.55 1.33 -14.45
CA LEU A 404 -28.07 0.62 -13.29
C LEU A 404 -29.61 0.64 -13.39
N SER A 405 -30.23 -0.53 -13.52
CA SER A 405 -31.69 -0.66 -13.40
C SER A 405 -32.03 -1.21 -12.01
N HIS A 406 -33.04 -0.65 -11.36
CA HIS A 406 -33.55 -1.07 -10.06
C HIS A 406 -35.04 -1.35 -10.18
N GLN A 407 -35.45 -2.54 -9.76
CA GLN A 407 -36.84 -2.96 -9.64
C GLN A 407 -37.10 -3.29 -8.17
N GLY A 408 -38.05 -2.59 -7.55
CA GLY A 408 -38.33 -2.71 -6.11
C GLY A 408 -39.39 -1.68 -5.67
N ALA A 409 -39.14 -0.96 -4.58
CA ALA A 409 -40.04 0.01 -3.95
C ALA A 409 -40.28 1.22 -4.84
N ALA A 410 -39.23 1.62 -5.54
CA ALA A 410 -39.32 2.39 -6.75
C ALA A 410 -38.78 1.55 -7.91
N CYS A 411 -39.26 1.81 -9.12
CA CYS A 411 -38.66 1.28 -10.34
C CYS A 411 -37.98 2.42 -11.08
N PHE A 412 -36.68 2.31 -11.34
CA PHE A 412 -35.94 3.33 -12.06
C PHE A 412 -34.74 2.75 -12.80
N THR A 413 -34.26 3.49 -13.80
CA THR A 413 -33.00 3.21 -14.47
C THR A 413 -32.14 4.46 -14.46
N ARG A 414 -30.89 4.31 -14.03
CA ARG A 414 -29.85 5.32 -14.10
C ARG A 414 -28.96 5.03 -15.29
N THR A 415 -28.87 5.96 -16.21
CA THR A 415 -27.97 5.89 -17.36
C THR A 415 -26.79 6.81 -17.09
N MET A 416 -25.58 6.32 -17.35
CA MET A 416 -24.35 7.09 -17.23
C MET A 416 -23.88 7.52 -18.62
N VAL A 417 -23.43 8.75 -18.74
CA VAL A 417 -22.67 9.23 -19.89
C VAL A 417 -21.19 9.08 -19.54
N VAL A 418 -20.41 8.49 -20.46
CA VAL A 418 -18.97 8.26 -20.30
C VAL A 418 -18.24 9.10 -21.35
N SER A 419 -17.12 9.69 -20.98
CA SER A 419 -16.28 10.45 -21.91
C SER A 419 -15.78 9.60 -23.08
N ASP A 420 -15.75 10.19 -24.26
CA ASP A 420 -15.14 9.61 -25.45
C ASP A 420 -13.60 9.65 -25.38
N ALA A 421 -13.00 10.42 -24.46
CA ALA A 421 -11.55 10.63 -24.29
C ALA A 421 -10.95 10.09 -22.98
N SER A 422 -11.75 9.87 -21.93
CA SER A 422 -11.31 9.36 -20.61
C SER A 422 -12.29 8.31 -20.03
N ASN A 423 -12.07 7.82 -18.80
CA ASN A 423 -13.02 7.04 -18.01
C ASN A 423 -13.88 7.90 -17.07
N ARG A 424 -13.85 9.23 -17.26
CA ARG A 424 -14.76 10.15 -16.58
C ARG A 424 -16.18 9.88 -17.01
N SER A 425 -17.11 10.07 -16.08
CA SER A 425 -18.50 9.71 -16.29
C SER A 425 -19.42 10.40 -15.30
N ARG A 426 -20.62 10.70 -15.76
CA ARG A 426 -21.68 11.37 -15.01
C ARG A 426 -23.01 10.64 -15.19
N LEU A 427 -23.88 10.76 -14.19
CA LEU A 427 -25.29 10.40 -14.36
C LEU A 427 -25.92 11.32 -15.41
N GLN A 428 -26.66 10.74 -16.35
CA GLN A 428 -27.45 11.45 -17.34
C GLN A 428 -28.46 12.37 -16.63
N ASN A 429 -28.64 13.59 -17.14
CA ASN A 429 -29.60 14.53 -16.55
C ASN A 429 -31.05 14.15 -16.92
N ASP A 430 -32.02 14.74 -16.22
CA ASP A 430 -33.44 14.44 -16.42
C ASP A 430 -33.93 14.78 -17.84
N THR A 431 -33.24 15.70 -18.54
CA THR A 431 -33.54 16.07 -19.94
C THR A 431 -32.93 15.10 -20.95
N GLY A 432 -32.04 14.20 -20.54
CA GLY A 432 -31.34 13.26 -21.41
C GLY A 432 -30.32 13.89 -22.37
N THR A 433 -29.82 15.09 -22.04
CA THR A 433 -29.04 15.91 -22.97
C THR A 433 -27.53 15.97 -22.68
N LEU A 434 -27.03 15.38 -21.58
CA LEU A 434 -25.59 15.39 -21.33
C LEU A 434 -24.84 14.63 -22.42
N THR A 435 -23.79 15.26 -22.93
CA THR A 435 -22.86 14.72 -23.91
C THR A 435 -21.55 14.29 -23.25
N PRO A 436 -20.70 13.48 -23.93
CA PRO A 436 -19.35 13.17 -23.45
C PRO A 436 -18.49 14.41 -23.16
N ASP A 437 -18.64 15.48 -23.93
CA ASP A 437 -17.91 16.74 -23.69
C ASP A 437 -18.38 17.44 -22.41
N ASP A 438 -19.69 17.42 -22.13
CA ASP A 438 -20.24 17.94 -20.87
C ASP A 438 -19.72 17.14 -19.66
N VAL A 439 -19.49 15.83 -19.85
CA VAL A 439 -18.85 14.98 -18.83
C VAL A 439 -17.44 15.47 -18.55
N ASP A 440 -16.59 15.66 -19.56
CA ASP A 440 -15.21 16.09 -19.35
C ASP A 440 -15.13 17.49 -18.73
N ALA A 441 -16.06 18.39 -19.07
CA ALA A 441 -16.17 19.74 -18.48
C ALA A 441 -16.58 19.73 -16.99
N ALA A 442 -17.19 18.64 -16.50
CA ALA A 442 -17.58 18.49 -15.10
C ALA A 442 -16.41 18.08 -14.17
N PHE A 443 -15.22 17.85 -14.73
CA PHE A 443 -14.00 17.51 -14.00
C PHE A 443 -12.92 18.56 -14.22
N ASP A 444 -12.07 18.75 -13.23
CA ASP A 444 -10.87 19.56 -13.41
C ASP A 444 -9.82 18.85 -14.30
N PRO A 445 -8.74 19.54 -14.70
CA PRO A 445 -7.67 18.94 -15.49
C PRO A 445 -7.00 17.72 -14.87
N ASN A 446 -7.03 17.56 -13.54
CA ASN A 446 -6.46 16.41 -12.82
C ASN A 446 -7.49 15.29 -12.57
N GLY A 447 -8.72 15.44 -13.06
CA GLY A 447 -9.74 14.39 -12.96
C GLY A 447 -10.52 14.38 -11.66
N ASN A 448 -10.59 15.50 -10.94
CA ASN A 448 -11.46 15.64 -9.78
C ASN A 448 -12.83 16.13 -10.22
N LEU A 449 -13.90 15.51 -9.72
CA LEU A 449 -15.26 15.93 -9.98
C LEU A 449 -15.53 17.30 -9.32
N LEU A 450 -16.12 18.23 -10.07
CA LEU A 450 -16.38 19.60 -9.61
C LEU A 450 -17.79 19.82 -9.04
N ASN A 451 -18.75 18.98 -9.42
CA ASN A 451 -20.13 19.07 -8.93
C ASN A 451 -20.67 17.66 -8.64
N LEU A 452 -21.26 17.45 -7.45
CA LEU A 452 -21.80 16.14 -7.06
C LEU A 452 -23.00 15.77 -7.92
N GLN A 453 -23.90 16.72 -8.17
CA GLN A 453 -25.16 16.49 -8.87
C GLN A 453 -25.26 17.35 -10.14
N VAL A 454 -25.99 16.84 -11.14
CA VAL A 454 -26.48 17.62 -12.27
C VAL A 454 -27.98 17.73 -12.03
N SER A 455 -28.38 18.74 -11.27
CA SER A 455 -29.78 19.17 -11.20
C SER A 455 -29.80 20.66 -11.54
N ALA A 456 -30.85 21.11 -12.22
CA ALA A 456 -31.03 22.51 -12.60
C ALA A 456 -31.07 23.48 -11.39
N THR A 457 -31.15 22.96 -10.16
CA THR A 457 -31.39 23.74 -8.94
C THR A 457 -30.39 23.51 -7.79
N ALA A 458 -29.42 22.60 -7.92
CA ALA A 458 -28.49 22.26 -6.84
C ALA A 458 -27.02 22.44 -7.26
N SER A 459 -26.32 23.33 -6.57
CA SER A 459 -24.91 23.67 -6.78
C SER A 459 -24.03 23.04 -5.68
N GLU A 460 -24.07 21.72 -5.55
CA GLU A 460 -23.16 20.98 -4.66
C GLU A 460 -21.74 20.95 -5.26
N GLN A 461 -21.06 22.09 -5.17
CA GLN A 461 -19.72 22.30 -5.71
C GLN A 461 -18.68 21.63 -4.80
N LEU A 462 -17.77 20.87 -5.40
CA LEU A 462 -16.59 20.33 -4.74
C LEU A 462 -15.41 21.24 -5.05
N ILE A 463 -14.76 21.71 -3.99
CA ILE A 463 -13.57 22.55 -4.07
C ILE A 463 -12.40 21.72 -3.56
N LEU A 464 -11.40 21.55 -4.43
CA LEU A 464 -10.21 20.74 -4.18
C LEU A 464 -9.02 21.65 -3.85
N ASP A 465 -8.23 21.26 -2.85
CA ASP A 465 -6.97 21.96 -2.52
C ASP A 465 -5.91 21.75 -3.61
N ALA A 466 -4.75 22.40 -3.45
CA ALA A 466 -3.60 22.25 -4.34
C ALA A 466 -2.91 20.87 -4.25
N SER A 467 -3.51 19.87 -3.62
CA SER A 467 -3.03 18.49 -3.54
C SER A 467 -4.12 17.49 -3.91
N ASP A 468 -5.16 17.98 -4.59
CA ASP A 468 -6.32 17.20 -5.04
C ASP A 468 -7.14 16.57 -3.88
N HIS A 469 -6.97 17.05 -2.63
CA HIS A 469 -7.88 16.67 -1.55
C HIS A 469 -9.15 17.52 -1.58
N LEU A 470 -10.29 16.91 -1.23
CA LEU A 470 -11.55 17.63 -1.09
C LEU A 470 -11.48 18.60 0.10
N GLN A 471 -11.38 19.89 -0.17
CA GLN A 471 -11.24 20.93 0.84
C GLN A 471 -12.60 21.43 1.34
N THR A 472 -13.56 21.60 0.42
CA THR A 472 -14.88 22.12 0.77
C THR A 472 -15.96 21.55 -0.16
N VAL A 473 -17.13 21.25 0.41
CA VAL A 473 -18.37 21.01 -0.34
C VAL A 473 -19.35 22.12 -0.01
N ILE A 474 -19.81 22.83 -1.01
CA ILE A 474 -20.92 23.79 -0.85
C ILE A 474 -22.21 23.00 -0.78
N LEU A 475 -22.94 23.12 0.34
CA LEU A 475 -24.21 22.43 0.56
C LEU A 475 -25.39 23.26 0.04
N LEU A 476 -25.33 24.59 0.23
CA LEU A 476 -26.30 25.53 -0.29
C LEU A 476 -25.61 26.85 -0.64
N ASP A 477 -25.54 27.16 -1.94
CA ASP A 477 -24.95 28.40 -2.43
C ASP A 477 -25.89 29.59 -2.16
N ARG A 478 -25.36 30.60 -1.48
CA ARG A 478 -26.04 31.86 -1.16
C ARG A 478 -25.22 33.02 -1.73
N ASN A 479 -25.33 33.21 -3.05
CA ASN A 479 -24.77 34.33 -3.83
C ASN A 479 -23.35 34.15 -4.39
N GLY A 480 -22.86 32.92 -4.55
CA GLY A 480 -21.53 32.62 -5.07
C GLY A 480 -20.40 32.95 -4.09
N ASP A 481 -20.74 33.32 -2.86
CA ASP A 481 -19.79 33.54 -1.77
C ASP A 481 -19.77 32.31 -0.87
N ILE A 482 -18.64 31.58 -0.92
CA ILE A 482 -18.39 30.40 -0.10
C ILE A 482 -18.56 30.73 1.39
N GLN A 483 -18.19 31.93 1.83
CA GLN A 483 -18.27 32.28 3.24
C GLN A 483 -19.70 32.51 3.74
N GLN A 484 -20.61 32.87 2.83
CA GLN A 484 -22.03 33.07 3.11
C GLN A 484 -22.88 31.82 2.81
N SER A 485 -22.28 30.78 2.24
CA SER A 485 -22.94 29.54 1.85
C SER A 485 -22.87 28.47 2.92
N ASP A 486 -23.87 27.59 2.99
CA ASP A 486 -23.81 26.42 3.86
C ASP A 486 -22.76 25.45 3.27
N ARG A 487 -21.90 24.88 4.12
CA ARG A 487 -20.71 24.16 3.63
C ARG A 487 -20.14 23.15 4.61
N GLU A 488 -19.50 22.13 4.07
CA GLU A 488 -18.67 21.17 4.80
C GLU A 488 -17.19 21.38 4.40
N ILE A 489 -16.29 21.46 5.37
CA ILE A 489 -14.87 21.82 5.21
C ILE A 489 -14.00 20.71 5.80
N TYR A 490 -12.87 20.43 5.18
CA TYR A 490 -11.96 19.36 5.59
C TYR A 490 -10.50 19.83 5.65
N GLN A 491 -9.76 19.31 6.64
CA GLN A 491 -8.30 19.49 6.75
C GLN A 491 -7.61 18.13 6.81
N TYR A 492 -6.43 18.04 6.20
CA TYR A 492 -5.70 16.79 6.03
C TYR A 492 -4.26 16.91 6.55
N SER A 493 -3.75 15.82 7.09
CA SER A 493 -2.33 15.60 7.35
C SER A 493 -1.93 14.29 6.69
N ALA A 494 -0.81 14.29 5.96
CA ALA A 494 -0.34 13.11 5.21
C ALA A 494 -1.38 12.44 4.29
N GLY A 495 -2.35 13.21 3.79
CA GLY A 495 -3.47 12.71 2.98
C GLY A 495 -4.65 12.15 3.78
N MET A 496 -4.56 12.09 5.10
CA MET A 496 -5.62 11.61 5.99
C MET A 496 -6.37 12.78 6.65
N ARG A 497 -7.69 12.67 6.74
CA ARG A 497 -8.56 13.70 7.29
C ARG A 497 -8.37 13.83 8.79
N MET A 498 -8.01 15.02 9.25
CA MET A 498 -7.79 15.35 10.66
C MET A 498 -8.91 16.20 11.25
N ARG A 499 -9.64 16.94 10.41
CA ARG A 499 -10.78 17.78 10.81
C ARG A 499 -11.86 17.76 9.74
N LYS A 500 -13.12 17.70 10.18
CA LYS A 500 -14.32 17.97 9.38
C LYS A 500 -15.15 19.03 10.10
N GLN A 501 -15.64 20.03 9.40
CA GLN A 501 -16.51 21.07 9.95
C GLN A 501 -17.66 21.39 9.01
N THR A 502 -18.90 21.25 9.48
CA THR A 502 -20.11 21.65 8.76
C THR A 502 -20.61 22.96 9.33
N ARG A 503 -20.92 23.94 8.49
CA ARG A 503 -21.47 25.25 8.87
C ARG A 503 -22.77 25.50 8.12
N ILE A 504 -23.84 25.78 8.86
CA ILE A 504 -25.18 26.04 8.33
C ILE A 504 -25.71 27.37 8.87
N LEU A 505 -26.11 28.27 7.98
CA LEU A 505 -26.71 29.55 8.35
C LEU A 505 -28.11 29.32 8.91
N THR A 506 -28.26 29.53 10.21
CA THR A 506 -29.50 29.26 10.95
C THR A 506 -30.42 30.47 10.99
N LYS A 507 -29.86 31.69 11.10
CA LYS A 507 -30.62 32.94 11.07
C LYS A 507 -29.86 34.03 10.35
N ALA A 508 -30.36 34.43 9.18
CA ALA A 508 -29.72 35.40 8.31
C ALA A 508 -29.60 36.81 8.95
N ASP A 509 -30.67 37.31 9.58
CA ASP A 509 -30.70 38.68 10.13
C ASP A 509 -29.63 38.94 11.19
N SER A 510 -29.28 37.92 11.97
CA SER A 510 -28.24 38.01 13.00
C SER A 510 -26.94 37.33 12.59
N ASN A 511 -26.84 36.87 11.34
CA ASN A 511 -25.73 36.07 10.82
C ASN A 511 -25.30 34.96 11.80
N LEU A 512 -26.29 34.21 12.30
CA LEU A 512 -26.11 33.14 13.28
C LEU A 512 -25.93 31.82 12.53
N TRP A 513 -24.83 31.15 12.81
CA TRP A 513 -24.42 29.88 12.21
C TRP A 513 -24.46 28.77 13.25
N THR A 514 -24.86 27.60 12.80
CA THR A 514 -24.66 26.35 13.54
C THR A 514 -23.43 25.66 12.98
N VAL A 515 -22.59 25.11 13.87
CA VAL A 515 -21.35 24.43 13.51
C VAL A 515 -21.28 23.05 14.15
N ASP A 516 -21.07 22.04 13.30
CA ASP A 516 -20.75 20.68 13.69
C ASP A 516 -19.31 20.38 13.32
N GLU A 517 -18.47 20.04 14.30
CA GLU A 517 -17.08 19.70 14.09
C GLU A 517 -16.74 18.30 14.56
N VAL A 518 -15.92 17.61 13.77
CA VAL A 518 -15.25 16.37 14.14
C VAL A 518 -13.76 16.57 14.02
N ARG A 519 -13.03 16.31 15.11
CA ARG A 519 -11.56 16.18 15.11
C ARG A 519 -11.19 14.71 15.22
N TYR A 520 -10.43 14.21 14.27
CA TYR A 520 -9.96 12.83 14.24
C TYR A 520 -8.59 12.76 14.91
N LEU A 521 -8.55 12.10 16.06
CA LEU A 521 -7.38 11.96 16.92
C LEU A 521 -7.12 10.47 17.19
N PRO A 522 -5.91 10.08 17.61
CA PRO A 522 -5.60 8.67 17.88
C PRO A 522 -6.57 8.02 18.89
N GLY A 523 -7.43 7.11 18.38
CA GLY A 523 -8.43 6.38 19.17
C GLY A 523 -9.64 7.21 19.62
N LEU A 524 -9.82 8.43 19.09
CA LEU A 524 -10.85 9.37 19.50
C LEU A 524 -11.36 10.20 18.32
N GLU A 525 -12.67 10.26 18.16
CA GLU A 525 -13.33 11.37 17.45
C GLU A 525 -13.89 12.34 18.49
N LEU A 526 -13.40 13.58 18.48
CA LEU A 526 -13.98 14.65 19.29
C LEU A 526 -15.05 15.37 18.45
N ARG A 527 -16.31 15.20 18.84
CA ARG A 527 -17.48 15.77 18.17
C ARG A 527 -18.03 16.93 18.99
N ARG A 528 -18.19 18.09 18.37
CA ARG A 528 -18.72 19.29 19.03
C ARG A 528 -19.76 19.96 18.16
N HIS A 529 -20.81 20.44 18.82
CA HIS A 529 -21.86 21.24 18.23
C HIS A 529 -21.97 22.56 18.97
N TRP A 530 -21.95 23.68 18.24
CA TRP A 530 -22.12 25.01 18.81
C TRP A 530 -22.77 25.97 17.82
N GLN A 531 -23.13 27.15 18.30
CA GLN A 531 -23.55 28.26 17.46
C GLN A 531 -22.54 29.40 17.52
N GLU A 532 -22.42 30.15 16.43
CA GLU A 532 -21.54 31.31 16.35
C GLU A 532 -22.17 32.43 15.54
N THR A 533 -21.81 33.66 15.90
CA THR A 533 -22.24 34.85 15.17
C THR A 533 -21.06 35.44 14.42
N ILE A 534 -21.26 35.83 13.17
CA ILE A 534 -20.22 36.45 12.34
C ILE A 534 -20.56 37.94 12.12
N THR A 535 -19.66 38.84 12.53
CA THR A 535 -19.80 40.30 12.33
C THR A 535 -18.56 40.85 11.64
N GLY A 536 -18.68 41.23 10.37
CA GLY A 536 -17.52 41.47 9.52
C GLY A 536 -16.68 40.20 9.41
N ASP A 537 -15.37 40.31 9.67
CA ASP A 537 -14.43 39.17 9.66
C ASP A 537 -14.31 38.47 11.04
N THR A 538 -15.02 38.97 12.06
CA THR A 538 -14.93 38.43 13.42
C THR A 538 -15.95 37.31 13.62
N VAL A 539 -15.46 36.12 13.99
CA VAL A 539 -16.28 34.98 14.41
C VAL A 539 -16.34 34.95 15.93
N THR A 540 -17.55 34.99 16.48
CA THR A 540 -17.77 34.89 17.93
C THR A 540 -18.49 33.57 18.23
N PRO A 541 -17.75 32.50 18.62
CA PRO A 541 -18.35 31.23 19.00
C PRO A 541 -19.02 31.33 20.37
N GLN A 542 -20.17 30.67 20.52
CA GLN A 542 -20.79 30.39 21.81
C GLN A 542 -20.21 29.09 22.39
N ASP A 543 -20.48 28.84 23.67
CA ASP A 543 -20.11 27.57 24.31
C ASP A 543 -20.76 26.39 23.58
N PRO A 544 -20.06 25.24 23.43
CA PRO A 544 -20.62 24.05 22.84
C PRO A 544 -21.88 23.59 23.58
N THR A 545 -22.96 23.42 22.83
CA THR A 545 -24.23 22.86 23.33
C THR A 545 -24.16 21.34 23.42
N GLU A 546 -23.30 20.69 22.61
CA GLU A 546 -22.94 19.29 22.73
C GLU A 546 -21.41 19.11 22.58
N GLU A 547 -20.82 18.33 23.48
CA GLU A 547 -19.46 17.81 23.34
C GLU A 547 -19.48 16.31 23.62
N LEU A 548 -19.17 15.53 22.59
CA LEU A 548 -19.20 14.08 22.58
C LEU A 548 -17.82 13.53 22.21
N HIS A 549 -17.26 12.73 23.11
CA HIS A 549 -16.04 11.96 22.87
C HIS A 549 -16.46 10.59 22.37
N VAL A 550 -16.08 10.26 21.14
CA VAL A 550 -16.33 8.94 20.57
C VAL A 550 -15.03 8.15 20.53
N ILE A 551 -14.89 7.21 21.46
CA ILE A 551 -13.74 6.31 21.51
C ILE A 551 -13.97 5.24 20.46
N THR A 552 -13.04 5.11 19.51
CA THR A 552 -13.12 4.16 18.41
C THR A 552 -12.10 3.04 18.60
N THR A 553 -12.56 1.81 18.42
CA THR A 553 -11.70 0.63 18.51
C THR A 553 -12.31 -0.58 17.83
N GLN A 554 -11.58 -1.69 17.79
CA GLN A 554 -12.05 -2.96 17.25
C GLN A 554 -11.73 -4.09 18.22
N ALA A 555 -12.66 -5.01 18.37
CA ALA A 555 -12.54 -6.24 19.12
C ALA A 555 -12.80 -7.42 18.19
N GLY A 556 -11.76 -8.22 17.90
CA GLY A 556 -11.87 -9.27 16.89
C GLY A 556 -12.28 -8.70 15.53
N ARG A 557 -13.48 -9.03 15.05
CA ARG A 557 -14.08 -8.45 13.82
C ARG A 557 -15.18 -7.40 14.11
N ALA A 558 -15.59 -7.22 15.37
CA ALA A 558 -16.56 -6.21 15.75
C ALA A 558 -15.91 -4.83 15.90
N GLY A 559 -16.41 -3.85 15.14
CA GLY A 559 -16.11 -2.44 15.39
C GLY A 559 -16.80 -1.98 16.67
N ILE A 560 -16.14 -1.17 17.49
CA ILE A 560 -16.70 -0.67 18.74
C ILE A 560 -16.58 0.84 18.78
N ARG A 561 -17.69 1.50 19.10
CA ARG A 561 -17.72 2.94 19.39
C ARG A 561 -18.30 3.16 20.78
N LEU A 562 -17.61 3.90 21.63
CA LEU A 562 -18.14 4.32 22.93
C LEU A 562 -18.49 5.80 22.88
N LEU A 563 -19.74 6.12 23.18
CA LEU A 563 -20.25 7.48 23.20
C LEU A 563 -20.18 8.05 24.62
N HIS A 564 -19.25 8.97 24.86
CA HIS A 564 -19.05 9.64 26.15
C HIS A 564 -19.32 11.15 26.01
N TRP A 565 -20.47 11.61 26.51
CA TRP A 565 -20.82 13.03 26.53
C TRP A 565 -20.15 13.74 27.70
N LYS A 566 -19.49 14.84 27.38
CA LYS A 566 -19.04 15.83 28.35
C LYS A 566 -20.13 16.85 28.65
N THR A 567 -20.85 17.28 27.61
CA THR A 567 -21.96 18.26 27.66
C THR A 567 -23.01 17.89 26.61
N GLY A 568 -24.28 18.25 26.82
CA GLY A 568 -25.34 18.11 25.82
C GLY A 568 -25.88 16.70 25.61
N LYS A 569 -25.68 15.79 26.57
CA LYS A 569 -26.18 14.41 26.48
C LYS A 569 -27.71 14.39 26.28
N PRO A 570 -28.24 13.70 25.25
CA PRO A 570 -29.68 13.50 25.13
C PRO A 570 -30.26 12.72 26.32
N ASP A 571 -31.46 13.08 26.79
CA ASP A 571 -32.06 12.47 27.98
C ASP A 571 -32.34 10.96 27.83
N SER A 572 -32.71 10.52 26.63
CA SER A 572 -33.08 9.13 26.34
C SER A 572 -31.90 8.20 26.05
N ILE A 573 -30.67 8.71 26.05
CA ILE A 573 -29.45 7.91 25.86
C ILE A 573 -28.63 7.96 27.14
N ASP A 574 -28.28 6.78 27.67
CA ASP A 574 -27.35 6.69 28.80
C ASP A 574 -25.97 7.18 28.39
N ASN A 575 -25.29 7.89 29.31
CA ASN A 575 -23.90 8.27 29.03
C ASN A 575 -23.03 7.01 28.97
N ASN A 576 -21.91 7.09 28.27
CA ASN A 576 -20.93 6.00 28.15
C ASN A 576 -21.51 4.78 27.42
N GLN A 577 -22.42 5.01 26.47
CA GLN A 577 -23.04 3.96 25.69
C GLN A 577 -21.99 3.33 24.76
N ALA A 578 -21.64 2.07 25.01
CA ALA A 578 -20.86 1.26 24.10
C ALA A 578 -21.77 0.68 23.01
N ARG A 579 -21.32 0.76 21.76
CA ARG A 579 -22.01 0.27 20.57
C ARG A 579 -21.10 -0.71 19.85
N TRP A 580 -21.48 -1.98 19.84
CA TRP A 580 -20.78 -3.03 19.11
C TRP A 580 -21.41 -3.16 17.73
N GLN A 581 -20.61 -2.92 16.71
CA GLN A 581 -20.99 -3.06 15.32
C GLN A 581 -20.38 -4.32 14.75
N MET A 582 -21.24 -5.25 14.33
CA MET A 582 -20.86 -6.40 13.55
C MET A 582 -21.20 -6.11 12.09
N SER A 583 -20.18 -6.12 11.23
CA SER A 583 -20.38 -5.76 9.82
C SER A 583 -19.69 -6.71 8.87
N ASP A 584 -20.22 -6.73 7.66
CA ASP A 584 -19.62 -7.26 6.45
C ASP A 584 -19.75 -6.19 5.35
N ASN A 585 -19.32 -6.47 4.12
CA ASN A 585 -19.31 -5.50 3.02
C ASN A 585 -20.68 -4.85 2.80
N ILE A 586 -21.75 -5.66 2.84
CA ILE A 586 -23.11 -5.22 2.53
C ILE A 586 -24.10 -5.36 3.71
N TYR A 587 -23.59 -5.42 4.94
CA TYR A 587 -24.41 -5.57 6.16
C TYR A 587 -23.78 -4.93 7.39
N ALA A 588 -24.59 -4.36 8.29
CA ALA A 588 -24.15 -3.92 9.61
C ALA A 588 -25.25 -4.04 10.68
N LEU A 589 -24.92 -4.69 11.80
CA LEU A 589 -25.75 -4.80 13.00
C LEU A 589 -25.07 -4.06 14.16
N GLU A 590 -25.82 -3.22 14.88
CA GLU A 590 -25.31 -2.43 16.00
C GLU A 590 -26.05 -2.81 17.29
N LEU A 591 -25.30 -3.18 18.32
CA LEU A 591 -25.81 -3.70 19.59
C LEU A 591 -25.39 -2.83 20.77
N ASP A 592 -26.24 -2.75 21.79
CA ASP A 592 -25.94 -2.05 23.04
C ASP A 592 -25.20 -2.94 24.07
N ALA A 593 -25.01 -2.40 25.28
CA ALA A 593 -24.34 -3.06 26.40
C ALA A 593 -25.09 -4.28 26.97
N GLN A 594 -26.36 -4.47 26.60
CA GLN A 594 -27.18 -5.63 26.97
C GLN A 594 -27.35 -6.60 25.80
N GLY A 595 -26.67 -6.37 24.68
CA GLY A 595 -26.81 -7.17 23.46
C GLY A 595 -28.18 -6.99 22.79
N GLN A 596 -28.89 -5.89 23.04
CA GLN A 596 -30.10 -5.54 22.31
C GLN A 596 -29.74 -4.78 21.03
N THR A 597 -30.53 -4.99 19.98
CA THR A 597 -30.33 -4.29 18.70
C THR A 597 -30.66 -2.81 18.83
N ILE A 598 -29.67 -1.95 18.56
CA ILE A 598 -29.84 -0.51 18.36
C ILE A 598 -30.29 -0.26 16.92
N SER A 599 -29.51 -0.77 15.96
CA SER A 599 -29.74 -0.58 14.53
C SER A 599 -29.38 -1.82 13.71
N ARG A 600 -30.04 -1.98 12.57
CA ARG A 600 -29.72 -2.94 11.51
C ARG A 600 -29.71 -2.19 10.19
N GLU A 601 -28.67 -2.41 9.40
CA GLU A 601 -28.49 -1.78 8.11
C GLU A 601 -28.07 -2.80 7.06
N GLU A 602 -28.75 -2.77 5.93
CA GLU A 602 -28.41 -3.59 4.75
C GLU A 602 -28.16 -2.65 3.58
N TYR A 603 -27.12 -2.94 2.81
CA TYR A 603 -26.70 -2.10 1.69
C TYR A 603 -27.07 -2.78 0.37
N TYR A 604 -27.40 -1.96 -0.64
CA TYR A 604 -27.22 -2.37 -2.03
C TYR A 604 -25.74 -2.67 -2.28
N PRO A 605 -25.39 -3.44 -3.33
CA PRO A 605 -24.01 -3.88 -3.56
C PRO A 605 -22.96 -2.76 -3.57
N PHE A 606 -23.29 -1.59 -4.12
CA PHE A 606 -22.40 -0.42 -4.20
C PHE A 606 -22.61 0.60 -3.06
N GLY A 607 -23.13 0.17 -1.91
CA GLY A 607 -23.08 0.95 -0.66
C GLY A 607 -24.19 1.96 -0.38
N GLY A 608 -25.19 2.07 -1.26
CA GLY A 608 -26.44 2.75 -0.92
C GLY A 608 -27.22 1.94 0.13
N THR A 609 -27.88 2.59 1.09
CA THR A 609 -28.65 1.88 2.13
C THR A 609 -29.98 1.37 1.57
N ALA A 610 -30.18 0.05 1.60
CA ALA A 610 -31.41 -0.62 1.16
C ALA A 610 -32.39 -0.80 2.32
N VAL A 611 -31.90 -1.29 3.46
CA VAL A 611 -32.67 -1.39 4.71
C VAL A 611 -32.01 -0.52 5.75
N TRP A 612 -32.79 0.37 6.37
CA TRP A 612 -32.39 1.11 7.55
C TRP A 612 -33.42 0.88 8.64
N ALA A 613 -33.05 0.18 9.70
CA ALA A 613 -33.90 -0.11 10.82
C ALA A 613 -33.23 0.28 12.14
N ALA A 614 -33.97 0.94 13.03
CA ALA A 614 -33.44 1.39 14.32
C ALA A 614 -34.54 1.39 15.38
N ARG A 615 -34.15 1.21 16.65
CA ARG A 615 -35.10 1.26 17.77
C ARG A 615 -35.53 2.68 18.12
N SER A 616 -34.73 3.68 17.75
CA SER A 616 -35.07 5.10 17.86
C SER A 616 -34.35 5.93 16.80
N GLU A 617 -35.00 6.99 16.30
CA GLU A 617 -34.39 7.93 15.34
C GLU A 617 -33.20 8.68 15.96
N LEU A 618 -33.30 9.01 17.25
CA LEU A 618 -32.24 9.72 17.97
C LEU A 618 -30.98 8.86 18.14
N GLU A 619 -31.09 7.56 18.48
CA GLU A 619 -29.89 6.73 18.54
C GLU A 619 -29.29 6.45 17.15
N ALA A 620 -30.16 6.36 16.14
CA ALA A 620 -29.78 6.21 14.74
C ALA A 620 -28.93 7.38 14.21
N SER A 621 -29.15 8.61 14.69
CA SER A 621 -28.39 9.79 14.24
C SER A 621 -26.90 9.74 14.61
N TYR A 622 -26.54 9.00 15.68
CA TYR A 622 -25.15 8.84 16.12
C TYR A 622 -24.37 7.74 15.35
N LYS A 623 -25.02 6.99 14.45
CA LYS A 623 -24.35 6.02 13.58
C LYS A 623 -23.76 6.71 12.33
N VAL A 624 -22.43 6.75 12.27
CA VAL A 624 -21.68 7.39 11.17
C VAL A 624 -20.88 6.40 10.33
N ILE A 625 -20.40 5.30 10.95
CA ILE A 625 -19.68 4.22 10.27
C ILE A 625 -20.71 3.25 9.68
N ARG A 626 -20.65 3.03 8.37
CA ARG A 626 -21.68 2.28 7.63
C ARG A 626 -21.03 1.30 6.66
N TYR A 627 -21.29 1.45 5.36
CA TYR A 627 -20.80 0.56 4.30
C TYR A 627 -19.28 0.40 4.34
N CYS A 628 -18.80 -0.85 4.27
CA CYS A 628 -17.39 -1.23 4.35
C CYS A 628 -16.61 -0.62 5.53
N GLY A 629 -17.29 -0.34 6.65
CA GLY A 629 -16.64 0.25 7.83
C GLY A 629 -16.17 1.70 7.62
N LYS A 630 -16.71 2.42 6.62
CA LYS A 630 -16.35 3.81 6.32
C LYS A 630 -17.38 4.80 6.83
N GLU A 631 -16.90 6.00 7.16
CA GLU A 631 -17.78 7.11 7.56
C GLU A 631 -18.55 7.63 6.34
N ARG A 632 -19.87 7.77 6.51
CA ARG A 632 -20.74 8.46 5.55
C ARG A 632 -20.96 9.89 6.01
N ASP A 633 -20.50 10.85 5.23
CA ASP A 633 -20.65 12.27 5.53
C ASP A 633 -22.07 12.78 5.25
N SER A 634 -22.34 14.03 5.65
CA SER A 634 -23.66 14.66 5.46
C SER A 634 -24.01 14.81 3.98
N THR A 635 -22.98 14.98 3.15
CA THR A 635 -23.02 15.00 1.68
C THR A 635 -23.46 13.67 1.05
N GLY A 636 -23.51 12.59 1.83
CA GLY A 636 -23.77 11.24 1.38
C GLY A 636 -22.54 10.51 0.82
N LEU A 637 -21.41 11.20 0.63
CA LEU A 637 -20.15 10.58 0.26
C LEU A 637 -19.63 9.69 1.39
N TYR A 638 -18.94 8.63 1.01
CA TYR A 638 -18.13 7.85 1.94
C TYR A 638 -16.68 8.31 1.89
N TYR A 639 -16.09 8.57 3.05
CA TYR A 639 -14.67 8.90 3.17
C TYR A 639 -13.84 7.62 3.38
N TYR A 640 -12.94 7.33 2.45
CA TYR A 640 -12.11 6.12 2.47
C TYR A 640 -10.66 6.36 2.91
N GLY A 641 -10.24 7.60 3.14
CA GLY A 641 -8.83 7.94 3.36
C GLY A 641 -8.33 8.89 2.28
N TYR A 642 -7.83 8.36 1.17
CA TYR A 642 -7.30 9.18 0.07
C TYR A 642 -8.37 9.66 -0.92
N ARG A 643 -9.56 9.04 -0.92
CA ARG A 643 -10.66 9.40 -1.83
C ARG A 643 -12.02 9.40 -1.17
N TYR A 644 -12.94 10.12 -1.81
CA TYR A 644 -14.37 10.08 -1.52
C TYR A 644 -15.10 9.20 -2.55
N TYR A 645 -16.04 8.41 -2.05
CA TYR A 645 -16.83 7.47 -2.84
C TYR A 645 -18.29 7.92 -2.92
N ALA A 646 -18.84 7.95 -4.14
CA ALA A 646 -20.24 8.28 -4.38
C ALA A 646 -21.05 6.99 -4.66
N PRO A 647 -21.74 6.41 -3.65
CA PRO A 647 -22.43 5.12 -3.79
C PRO A 647 -23.54 5.15 -4.86
N TRP A 648 -24.16 6.31 -5.08
CA TRP A 648 -25.19 6.47 -6.12
C TRP A 648 -24.65 6.48 -7.55
N LEU A 649 -23.37 6.83 -7.73
CA LEU A 649 -22.65 6.76 -9.00
C LEU A 649 -21.89 5.44 -9.18
N CYS A 650 -21.82 4.63 -8.12
CA CYS A 650 -21.05 3.38 -8.07
C CYS A 650 -19.56 3.58 -8.38
N ARG A 651 -18.99 4.75 -8.08
CA ARG A 651 -17.61 5.11 -8.45
C ARG A 651 -16.97 6.17 -7.54
N TRP A 652 -15.67 6.31 -7.66
CA TRP A 652 -14.89 7.35 -6.97
C TRP A 652 -15.15 8.75 -7.55
N THR A 653 -15.08 9.79 -6.73
CA THR A 653 -15.27 11.19 -7.16
C THR A 653 -13.99 11.83 -7.74
N ALA A 654 -12.84 11.18 -7.55
CA ALA A 654 -11.55 11.62 -8.05
C ALA A 654 -10.77 10.43 -8.64
N ALA A 655 -9.85 10.73 -9.56
CA ALA A 655 -8.95 9.72 -10.10
C ALA A 655 -8.06 9.14 -8.97
N ASP A 656 -7.70 7.87 -9.11
CA ASP A 656 -6.87 7.16 -8.12
C ASP A 656 -5.51 7.85 -7.89
N PRO A 657 -5.21 8.32 -6.66
CA PRO A 657 -3.88 8.86 -6.34
C PRO A 657 -2.80 7.77 -6.30
N GLY A 658 -3.20 6.50 -6.16
CA GLY A 658 -2.35 5.33 -6.40
C GLY A 658 -2.04 5.07 -7.88
N GLN A 659 -2.58 5.89 -8.79
CA GLN A 659 -2.41 5.81 -10.23
C GLN A 659 -2.88 4.45 -10.79
N GLU A 660 -2.17 3.85 -11.74
CA GLU A 660 -2.60 2.62 -12.43
C GLU A 660 -2.46 1.32 -11.60
N ILE A 661 -2.33 1.41 -10.27
CA ILE A 661 -2.09 0.25 -9.38
C ILE A 661 -3.21 -0.81 -9.45
N ASP A 662 -4.47 -0.41 -9.63
CA ASP A 662 -5.62 -1.31 -9.85
C ASP A 662 -6.13 -1.31 -11.31
N GLY A 663 -5.27 -0.89 -12.24
CA GLY A 663 -5.54 -0.87 -13.68
C GLY A 663 -5.78 0.53 -14.25
N LEU A 664 -6.11 0.58 -15.55
CA LEU A 664 -6.16 1.83 -16.33
C LEU A 664 -7.43 2.66 -16.15
N ASN A 665 -8.43 2.15 -15.42
CA ASN A 665 -9.64 2.89 -15.10
C ASN A 665 -9.53 3.42 -13.66
N LEU A 666 -9.17 4.70 -13.53
CA LEU A 666 -8.83 5.31 -12.25
C LEU A 666 -10.05 5.65 -11.37
N TYR A 667 -11.28 5.41 -11.86
CA TYR A 667 -12.53 5.70 -11.15
C TYR A 667 -13.29 4.43 -10.74
N ARG A 668 -12.82 3.25 -11.17
CA ARG A 668 -13.52 1.98 -10.96
C ARG A 668 -13.51 1.60 -9.48
N MET A 669 -14.68 1.29 -8.94
CA MET A 669 -14.83 0.85 -7.56
C MET A 669 -14.56 -0.66 -7.45
N VAL A 670 -13.49 -1.06 -6.76
CA VAL A 670 -13.11 -2.45 -6.43
C VAL A 670 -13.39 -3.46 -7.55
N ARG A 671 -12.91 -3.15 -8.76
CA ARG A 671 -13.04 -4.00 -9.96
C ARG A 671 -14.49 -4.35 -10.36
N ASN A 672 -15.46 -3.54 -9.96
CA ASN A 672 -16.91 -3.78 -10.12
C ASN A 672 -17.40 -5.05 -9.40
N ASN A 673 -16.70 -5.49 -8.34
CA ASN A 673 -17.11 -6.61 -7.48
C ASN A 673 -17.19 -6.19 -6.00
N PRO A 674 -18.09 -5.27 -5.64
CA PRO A 674 -18.15 -4.66 -4.31
C PRO A 674 -18.70 -5.57 -3.21
N VAL A 675 -19.31 -6.70 -3.60
CA VAL A 675 -19.79 -7.69 -2.63
C VAL A 675 -18.62 -8.52 -2.11
N THR A 676 -17.65 -8.85 -2.98
CA THR A 676 -16.51 -9.72 -2.63
C THR A 676 -15.29 -8.93 -2.14
N LEU A 677 -15.04 -7.76 -2.72
CA LEU A 677 -13.83 -6.98 -2.51
C LEU A 677 -14.11 -5.70 -1.72
N THR A 678 -13.11 -5.25 -0.95
CA THR A 678 -13.13 -3.99 -0.21
C THR A 678 -11.95 -3.11 -0.61
N ASP A 679 -12.07 -1.80 -0.42
CA ASP A 679 -10.94 -0.87 -0.49
C ASP A 679 -10.79 -0.24 0.89
N ASP A 680 -9.61 -0.33 1.50
CA ASP A 680 -9.39 0.14 2.85
C ASP A 680 -9.02 1.62 2.91
N LEU A 681 -8.35 2.14 1.87
CA LEU A 681 -7.78 3.50 1.87
C LEU A 681 -8.22 4.36 0.68
N GLY A 682 -8.99 3.78 -0.25
CA GLY A 682 -9.34 4.40 -1.52
C GLY A 682 -8.16 4.45 -2.49
N LEU A 683 -7.32 3.41 -2.55
CA LEU A 683 -6.12 3.34 -3.42
C LEU A 683 -6.04 2.06 -4.25
N ALA A 684 -6.44 0.93 -3.67
CA ALA A 684 -6.51 -0.36 -4.33
C ALA A 684 -7.36 -1.30 -3.48
N PRO A 685 -8.12 -2.23 -4.10
CA PRO A 685 -8.87 -3.21 -3.34
C PRO A 685 -7.94 -4.17 -2.57
N GLY A 686 -8.25 -4.35 -1.28
CA GLY A 686 -7.80 -5.49 -0.50
C GLY A 686 -8.62 -6.74 -0.84
N GLY A 687 -7.99 -7.91 -0.85
CA GLY A 687 -8.72 -9.17 -0.86
C GLY A 687 -9.36 -9.43 0.50
N ASN A 688 -10.50 -10.13 0.53
CA ASN A 688 -11.13 -10.60 1.77
C ASN A 688 -10.30 -11.76 2.37
N SER A 689 -9.10 -11.44 2.85
CA SER A 689 -8.21 -12.34 3.56
C SER A 689 -7.43 -11.52 4.59
N ALA A 690 -7.96 -11.52 5.82
CA ALA A 690 -7.37 -10.88 7.00
C ALA A 690 -7.08 -9.38 6.84
N GLN A 691 -7.80 -8.58 7.62
CA GLN A 691 -7.46 -7.20 7.90
C GLN A 691 -5.93 -7.06 8.11
N PRO A 692 -5.27 -6.07 7.48
CA PRO A 692 -3.89 -5.78 7.78
C PRO A 692 -3.79 -5.55 9.29
N SER A 693 -2.96 -6.34 9.95
CA SER A 693 -2.65 -6.12 11.36
C SER A 693 -2.18 -4.67 11.55
N ALA A 694 -2.39 -4.06 12.72
CA ALA A 694 -1.86 -2.72 13.04
C ALA A 694 -0.33 -2.60 12.84
N SER A 695 0.39 -3.72 12.67
CA SER A 695 1.79 -3.76 12.24
C SER A 695 2.02 -3.47 10.76
N GLU A 696 1.03 -3.64 9.89
CA GLU A 696 1.14 -3.55 8.42
C GLU A 696 0.81 -2.14 7.91
N GLU A 697 -0.15 -1.43 8.54
CA GLU A 697 -0.26 0.03 8.42
C GLU A 697 1.01 0.73 8.93
N ARG A 698 1.58 0.22 10.01
CA ARG A 698 2.86 0.71 10.57
C ARG A 698 4.06 0.34 9.69
N PHE A 699 4.02 -0.81 9.01
CA PHE A 699 5.06 -1.21 8.07
C PHE A 699 5.00 -0.33 6.82
N GLN A 700 3.81 -0.07 6.27
CA GLN A 700 3.63 0.83 5.13
C GLN A 700 3.96 2.30 5.46
N SER A 701 3.79 2.75 6.72
CA SER A 701 4.25 4.07 7.14
C SER A 701 5.78 4.16 7.31
N ILE A 702 6.48 3.06 7.58
CA ILE A 702 7.94 3.02 7.83
C ILE A 702 8.73 2.61 6.57
N VAL A 703 8.11 1.95 5.58
CA VAL A 703 8.74 1.52 4.33
C VAL A 703 9.43 2.66 3.55
N PRO A 704 8.86 3.88 3.44
CA PRO A 704 9.55 5.01 2.82
C PRO A 704 10.85 5.39 3.56
N ASP A 705 10.86 5.33 4.88
CA ASP A 705 12.01 5.66 5.74
C ASP A 705 13.06 4.54 5.72
N LEU A 706 12.66 3.27 5.69
CA LEU A 706 13.56 2.12 5.51
C LEU A 706 14.21 2.13 4.11
N ILE A 707 13.43 2.47 3.08
CA ILE A 707 13.95 2.64 1.72
C ILE A 707 14.89 3.86 1.65
N SER A 708 14.63 4.93 2.39
CA SER A 708 15.55 6.08 2.44
C SER A 708 16.85 5.72 3.16
N ILE A 709 16.79 5.02 4.29
CA ILE A 709 17.98 4.54 5.04
C ILE A 709 18.82 3.58 4.19
N VAL A 710 18.19 2.64 3.49
CA VAL A 710 18.90 1.70 2.60
C VAL A 710 19.47 2.43 1.38
N ARG A 711 18.77 3.42 0.82
CA ARG A 711 19.30 4.25 -0.27
C ARG A 711 20.44 5.17 0.18
N GLU A 712 20.39 5.68 1.41
CA GLU A 712 21.42 6.50 2.04
C GLU A 712 22.67 5.65 2.30
N GLN A 713 22.53 4.43 2.84
CA GLN A 713 23.64 3.49 3.01
C GLN A 713 24.26 3.03 1.69
N ILE A 714 23.44 2.87 0.64
CA ILE A 714 23.94 2.57 -0.72
C ILE A 714 24.60 3.81 -1.35
N SER A 715 24.11 5.01 -1.07
CA SER A 715 24.70 6.28 -1.51
C SER A 715 26.05 6.52 -0.85
N ASP A 716 26.18 6.29 0.45
CA ASP A 716 27.43 6.43 1.22
C ASP A 716 28.48 5.42 0.75
N ALA A 717 28.07 4.16 0.52
CA ALA A 717 28.94 3.14 -0.05
C ALA A 717 29.41 3.52 -1.47
N ARG A 718 28.54 4.16 -2.25
CA ARG A 718 28.85 4.61 -3.61
C ARG A 718 29.73 5.87 -3.64
N GLN A 719 29.53 6.80 -2.71
CA GLN A 719 30.34 8.02 -2.57
C GLN A 719 31.75 7.71 -2.06
N ALA A 720 31.88 6.70 -1.19
CA ALA A 720 33.17 6.12 -0.78
C ALA A 720 33.92 5.41 -1.93
N LEU A 721 33.19 4.91 -2.93
CA LEU A 721 33.76 4.27 -4.12
C LEU A 721 34.06 5.26 -5.27
N GLU A 722 33.35 6.39 -5.35
CA GLU A 722 33.46 7.38 -6.45
C GLU A 722 34.46 8.52 -6.15
N GLY A 723 34.90 8.70 -4.89
CA GLY A 723 35.96 9.64 -4.48
C GLY A 723 37.37 9.13 -4.82
N ASN A 724 37.80 9.33 -6.07
CA ASN A 724 39.05 8.82 -6.65
C ASN A 724 40.36 9.12 -5.85
N ALA A 725 41.21 8.08 -5.78
CA ALA A 725 42.68 8.07 -5.72
C ALA A 725 43.42 8.88 -4.63
N ARG A 726 44.20 8.13 -3.83
CA ARG A 726 45.25 8.56 -2.88
C ARG A 726 44.75 9.23 -1.60
N VAL A 727 44.25 8.40 -0.70
CA VAL A 727 44.73 8.14 0.68
C VAL A 727 43.63 7.27 1.28
N VAL A 728 43.92 5.98 1.45
CA VAL A 728 43.10 5.12 2.32
C VAL A 728 43.54 5.47 3.74
N PRO A 729 42.70 6.08 4.60
CA PRO A 729 42.98 6.02 6.01
C PRO A 729 42.83 4.55 6.41
N GLU A 730 43.88 3.97 6.99
CA GLU A 730 43.76 2.72 7.73
C GLU A 730 42.54 2.84 8.68
N ASN A 731 41.64 1.85 8.64
CA ASN A 731 40.57 1.59 9.64
C ASN A 731 39.10 1.95 9.31
N SER A 732 38.54 1.55 8.16
CA SER A 732 37.06 1.49 8.01
C SER A 732 36.49 0.06 7.94
N TRP A 733 37.12 -0.85 7.21
CA TRP A 733 36.64 -2.24 7.07
C TRP A 733 37.08 -3.17 8.20
N TRP A 734 38.30 -3.00 8.72
CA TRP A 734 38.79 -3.80 9.86
C TRP A 734 37.96 -3.53 11.12
N THR A 735 37.54 -2.28 11.32
CA THR A 735 36.64 -1.85 12.39
C THR A 735 35.28 -2.53 12.28
N TYR A 736 34.76 -2.70 11.07
CA TYR A 736 33.48 -3.41 10.81
C TYR A 736 33.56 -4.90 11.13
N LEU A 737 34.62 -5.58 10.73
CA LEU A 737 34.86 -6.98 11.08
C LEU A 737 35.17 -7.17 12.58
N GLN A 738 35.89 -6.23 13.20
CA GLN A 738 36.21 -6.25 14.62
C GLN A 738 34.95 -6.04 15.48
N HIS A 739 34.01 -5.17 15.06
CA HIS A 739 32.70 -5.02 15.70
C HIS A 739 31.81 -6.25 15.55
N LEU A 740 31.84 -6.92 14.40
CA LEU A 740 31.14 -8.20 14.20
C LEU A 740 31.76 -9.31 15.06
N TRP A 741 33.10 -9.32 15.22
CA TRP A 741 33.85 -10.27 16.03
C TRP A 741 33.67 -10.07 17.56
N GLU A 742 33.74 -8.83 18.05
CA GLU A 742 33.49 -8.47 19.46
C GLU A 742 32.05 -8.81 19.88
N ARG A 743 31.12 -8.78 18.93
CA ARG A 743 29.71 -9.15 19.13
C ARG A 743 29.47 -10.67 19.11
N TRP A 744 30.41 -11.48 18.58
CA TRP A 744 30.25 -12.92 18.36
C TRP A 744 31.20 -13.82 19.17
N ASN A 745 32.22 -13.28 19.85
CA ASN A 745 33.24 -14.10 20.53
C ASN A 745 33.23 -14.04 22.07
N PRO A 746 32.25 -14.63 22.80
CA PRO A 746 32.31 -14.76 24.25
C PRO A 746 32.92 -16.08 24.75
N LEU A 747 33.63 -16.85 23.91
CA LEU A 747 34.12 -18.21 24.26
C LEU A 747 35.65 -18.39 24.29
N ALA A 748 36.43 -17.30 24.32
CA ALA A 748 37.88 -17.37 24.48
C ALA A 748 38.27 -17.09 25.95
N ASP A 749 38.70 -18.13 26.66
CA ASP A 749 39.33 -18.01 27.97
C ASP A 749 40.68 -17.31 27.84
N ASN A 750 40.82 -16.07 28.36
CA ASN A 750 42.11 -15.61 28.91
C ASN A 750 41.92 -14.43 29.90
N PRO A 751 42.59 -14.44 31.08
CA PRO A 751 42.41 -13.45 32.14
C PRO A 751 43.59 -12.47 32.22
N SER A 752 43.39 -11.17 31.94
CA SER A 752 44.09 -10.05 32.62
C SER A 752 43.78 -8.68 32.00
N SER A 753 43.22 -7.78 32.83
CA SER A 753 43.29 -6.29 32.86
C SER A 753 43.21 -5.50 31.53
N SER A 754 42.36 -4.48 31.34
CA SER A 754 41.76 -3.50 32.27
C SER A 754 40.61 -2.72 31.60
N THR A 755 39.55 -2.46 32.37
CA THR A 755 38.63 -1.30 32.32
C THR A 755 38.06 -0.85 30.96
N ASN A 756 37.17 -1.66 30.39
CA ASN A 756 35.94 -1.24 29.71
C ASN A 756 35.16 -2.52 29.33
N LYS A 757 33.95 -2.70 29.85
CA LYS A 757 33.07 -3.81 29.44
C LYS A 757 31.65 -3.28 29.15
N PRO A 758 31.17 -3.36 27.90
CA PRO A 758 29.75 -3.35 27.58
C PRO A 758 29.16 -4.74 27.90
N ASN A 759 28.04 -4.74 28.61
CA ASN A 759 26.99 -5.77 28.68
C ASN A 759 27.43 -7.24 28.56
N GLU A 760 27.56 -7.91 29.71
CA GLU A 760 27.68 -9.36 29.77
C GLU A 760 26.43 -10.04 29.17
N ILE A 761 26.62 -10.87 28.16
CA ILE A 761 25.61 -11.82 27.66
C ILE A 761 25.23 -12.74 28.83
N ASN A 762 23.93 -12.76 29.18
CA ASN A 762 23.42 -13.51 30.32
C ASN A 762 23.61 -15.03 30.13
N ASN A 763 23.62 -15.76 31.25
CA ASN A 763 23.91 -17.19 31.26
C ASN A 763 22.85 -18.04 30.52
N GLU A 764 21.61 -17.56 30.42
CA GLU A 764 20.55 -18.19 29.62
C GLU A 764 20.87 -18.16 28.12
N THR A 765 21.35 -17.02 27.59
CA THR A 765 21.73 -16.90 26.18
C THR A 765 22.94 -17.78 25.86
N ARG A 766 23.88 -17.91 26.80
CA ARG A 766 25.01 -18.85 26.68
C ARG A 766 24.58 -20.31 26.71
N ALA A 767 23.58 -20.66 27.52
CA ALA A 767 23.01 -22.01 27.57
C ALA A 767 22.27 -22.35 26.26
N ILE A 768 21.50 -21.42 25.70
CA ILE A 768 20.77 -21.60 24.44
C ILE A 768 21.73 -21.85 23.27
N ILE A 769 22.82 -21.08 23.15
CA ILE A 769 23.83 -21.26 22.09
C ILE A 769 24.54 -22.62 22.23
N LYS A 770 24.80 -23.04 23.47
CA LYS A 770 25.47 -24.31 23.79
C LYS A 770 24.56 -25.53 23.53
N ASP A 771 23.27 -25.42 23.83
CA ASP A 771 22.26 -26.47 23.58
C ASP A 771 21.95 -26.62 22.09
N TYR A 772 21.99 -25.53 21.31
CA TYR A 772 21.62 -25.58 19.88
C TYR A 772 22.76 -26.02 18.95
N MET A 773 24.01 -25.68 19.24
CA MET A 773 25.14 -26.00 18.36
C MET A 773 25.90 -27.27 18.75
N GLY A 774 25.66 -27.83 19.94
CA GLY A 774 26.43 -28.95 20.48
C GLY A 774 27.91 -28.60 20.71
N ASN A 775 28.69 -29.61 21.12
CA ASN A 775 30.10 -29.45 21.54
C ASN A 775 31.09 -29.05 20.41
N ASP A 776 30.66 -28.98 19.14
CA ASP A 776 31.53 -28.69 17.97
C ASP A 776 31.39 -27.25 17.42
N SER A 777 30.77 -26.33 18.18
CA SER A 777 30.67 -24.92 17.79
C SER A 777 32.04 -24.25 17.57
N LYS A 778 33.07 -24.64 18.34
CA LYS A 778 34.43 -24.13 18.18
C LYS A 778 35.08 -24.61 16.88
N GLU A 779 34.87 -25.87 16.47
CA GLU A 779 35.46 -26.43 15.24
C GLU A 779 34.81 -25.82 13.99
N THR A 780 33.49 -25.61 14.04
CA THR A 780 32.72 -24.99 12.93
C THR A 780 33.09 -23.53 12.73
N ILE A 781 33.20 -22.75 13.81
CA ILE A 781 33.62 -21.35 13.77
C ILE A 781 35.08 -21.21 13.32
N LYS A 782 35.96 -22.12 13.76
CA LYS A 782 37.36 -22.18 13.32
C LYS A 782 37.47 -22.51 11.82
N THR A 783 36.68 -23.47 11.33
CA THR A 783 36.67 -23.86 9.91
C THR A 783 36.21 -22.71 9.01
N LEU A 784 35.20 -21.94 9.46
CA LEU A 784 34.71 -20.76 8.75
C LEU A 784 35.73 -19.60 8.74
N ARG A 785 36.39 -19.36 9.87
CA ARG A 785 37.51 -18.40 9.96
C ARG A 785 38.60 -18.76 8.96
N ASP A 786 39.06 -20.01 8.97
CA ASP A 786 40.13 -20.47 8.09
C ASP A 786 39.73 -20.40 6.60
N ALA A 787 38.45 -20.60 6.26
CA ALA A 787 37.94 -20.50 4.89
C ALA A 787 37.90 -19.05 4.39
N LEU A 788 37.38 -18.12 5.20
CA LEU A 788 37.31 -16.70 4.86
C LEU A 788 38.71 -16.08 4.76
N GLU A 789 39.62 -16.47 5.64
CA GLU A 789 41.01 -16.00 5.63
C GLU A 789 41.79 -16.53 4.42
N LYS A 790 41.55 -17.78 4.00
CA LYS A 790 42.11 -18.33 2.75
C LYS A 790 41.53 -17.69 1.50
N MET A 791 40.24 -17.34 1.47
CA MET A 791 39.64 -16.59 0.36
C MET A 791 40.23 -15.19 0.25
N HIS A 792 40.46 -14.52 1.38
CA HIS A 792 41.13 -13.22 1.42
C HIS A 792 42.58 -13.31 0.92
N GLN A 793 43.33 -14.33 1.34
CA GLN A 793 44.69 -14.59 0.84
C GLN A 793 44.72 -14.92 -0.66
N ALA A 794 43.74 -15.70 -1.16
CA ALA A 794 43.62 -16.01 -2.59
C ALA A 794 43.28 -14.77 -3.42
N ALA A 795 42.37 -13.93 -2.94
CA ALA A 795 42.03 -12.66 -3.58
C ALA A 795 43.22 -11.67 -3.56
N ALA A 796 44.01 -11.65 -2.48
CA ALA A 796 45.21 -10.83 -2.36
C ALA A 796 46.37 -11.34 -3.24
N ALA A 797 46.41 -12.63 -3.56
CA ALA A 797 47.43 -13.24 -4.42
C ALA A 797 47.15 -13.09 -5.93
N LEU A 798 45.93 -12.68 -6.32
CA LEU A 798 45.60 -12.37 -7.72
C LEU A 798 46.39 -11.13 -8.19
N ASN A 799 47.15 -11.33 -9.26
CA ASN A 799 47.94 -10.31 -9.97
C ASN A 799 47.83 -10.52 -11.49
N GLU A 800 48.32 -9.58 -12.31
CA GLU A 800 48.36 -9.71 -13.78
C GLU A 800 48.93 -11.05 -14.29
N ASN A 801 49.88 -11.67 -13.55
CA ASN A 801 50.45 -12.96 -13.94
C ASN A 801 49.51 -14.15 -13.71
N SER A 802 48.49 -13.98 -12.88
CA SER A 802 47.45 -15.00 -12.61
C SER A 802 46.58 -15.26 -13.84
N PHE A 803 46.60 -14.34 -14.82
CA PHE A 803 45.81 -14.41 -16.06
C PHE A 803 46.67 -14.56 -17.33
N ARG A 804 48.00 -14.70 -17.21
CA ARG A 804 48.97 -14.73 -18.32
C ARG A 804 48.77 -15.84 -19.37
N ASN A 805 47.98 -16.86 -19.08
CA ASN A 805 47.71 -17.98 -19.99
C ASN A 805 46.34 -17.90 -20.67
N ILE A 806 45.56 -16.85 -20.43
CA ILE A 806 44.36 -16.56 -21.22
C ILE A 806 44.85 -15.92 -22.52
N LYS A 807 44.85 -16.67 -23.63
CA LYS A 807 45.18 -16.10 -24.94
C LYS A 807 44.15 -15.01 -25.27
N GLU A 808 44.62 -13.77 -25.43
CA GLU A 808 43.84 -12.72 -26.08
C GLU A 808 43.63 -13.13 -27.54
N GLU A 809 42.47 -13.69 -27.87
CA GLU A 809 42.08 -13.78 -29.28
C GLU A 809 41.49 -12.44 -29.72
N PRO A 810 41.98 -11.86 -30.84
CA PRO A 810 41.39 -10.65 -31.39
C PRO A 810 39.97 -10.95 -31.85
N TYR A 811 39.00 -10.25 -31.28
CA TYR A 811 37.62 -10.31 -31.77
C TYR A 811 37.54 -9.60 -33.13
N ALA A 812 37.68 -10.35 -34.22
CA ALA A 812 37.43 -9.87 -35.57
C ALA A 812 35.98 -10.21 -35.96
N PRO A 813 35.07 -9.23 -36.09
CA PRO A 813 33.68 -9.53 -36.38
C PRO A 813 33.53 -9.94 -37.86
N LYS A 814 33.39 -11.25 -38.12
CA LYS A 814 32.83 -11.71 -39.40
C LYS A 814 31.30 -11.69 -39.28
N ASN A 815 30.67 -10.83 -40.07
CA ASN A 815 29.23 -10.74 -40.34
C ASN A 815 28.36 -9.98 -39.32
N ALA A 816 28.84 -8.85 -38.79
CA ALA A 816 27.95 -7.83 -38.23
C ALA A 816 27.70 -6.72 -39.25
N THR A 817 26.56 -6.76 -39.94
CA THR A 817 26.06 -5.62 -40.71
C THR A 817 25.57 -4.57 -39.69
N ALA A 818 26.40 -3.57 -39.41
CA ALA A 818 25.99 -2.43 -38.60
C ALA A 818 25.08 -1.52 -39.44
N CYS A 819 23.78 -1.47 -39.11
CA CYS A 819 22.91 -0.41 -39.61
C CYS A 819 23.17 0.87 -38.80
N VAL A 820 23.93 1.79 -39.38
CA VAL A 820 24.07 3.15 -38.87
C VAL A 820 23.01 4.01 -39.56
N GLY A 821 22.21 4.73 -38.76
CA GLY A 821 21.24 5.70 -39.26
C GLY A 821 21.94 6.84 -40.01
N THR A 822 21.35 7.20 -41.14
CA THR A 822 21.77 8.29 -42.02
C THR A 822 21.68 9.64 -41.29
N ASN A 823 22.82 10.20 -40.88
CA ASN A 823 23.18 11.64 -40.96
C ASN A 823 24.41 11.98 -40.11
N GLU A 824 25.53 11.26 -40.28
CA GLU A 824 26.85 11.69 -39.78
C GLU A 824 27.97 10.88 -40.48
N HIS A 825 28.18 11.16 -41.77
CA HIS A 825 29.33 10.64 -42.51
C HIS A 825 30.55 11.50 -42.20
N ASN A 826 31.42 11.01 -41.32
CA ASN A 826 32.90 11.15 -41.30
C ASN A 826 33.40 11.25 -39.86
N LEU A 827 33.70 10.13 -39.20
CA LEU A 827 34.66 10.10 -38.08
C LEU A 827 35.12 8.68 -37.67
N TYR A 828 35.24 7.71 -38.58
CA TYR A 828 35.96 6.46 -38.28
C TYR A 828 36.71 5.95 -39.50
N ASP A 829 38.03 6.01 -39.42
CA ASP A 829 38.95 5.38 -40.37
C ASP A 829 39.05 3.89 -40.02
N THR A 830 38.45 3.04 -40.85
CA THR A 830 38.47 1.58 -40.71
C THR A 830 39.84 0.94 -40.97
N SER A 831 40.91 1.73 -41.18
CA SER A 831 42.27 1.23 -41.40
C SER A 831 43.15 1.13 -40.15
N LYS A 832 42.63 1.43 -38.94
CA LYS A 832 43.41 1.33 -37.70
C LYS A 832 42.86 0.27 -36.75
N ASP A 833 43.68 -0.75 -36.50
CA ASP A 833 43.46 -1.76 -35.45
C ASP A 833 43.27 -1.09 -34.07
N ILE A 834 42.06 -1.15 -33.52
CA ILE A 834 41.79 -0.76 -32.13
C ILE A 834 41.92 -2.00 -31.24
N LYS A 835 42.90 -2.00 -30.33
CA LYS A 835 43.02 -3.01 -29.25
C LYS A 835 42.20 -2.57 -28.03
N ILE A 836 41.24 -3.40 -27.61
CA ILE A 836 40.50 -3.24 -26.35
C ILE A 836 41.22 -4.09 -25.28
N LEU A 837 41.68 -3.46 -24.20
CA LEU A 837 42.31 -4.14 -23.06
C LEU A 837 41.30 -4.27 -21.92
N ILE A 838 41.00 -5.51 -21.51
CA ILE A 838 40.10 -5.85 -20.40
C ILE A 838 40.95 -6.09 -19.14
N ASN A 839 40.63 -5.45 -18.01
CA ASN A 839 41.31 -5.70 -16.74
C ASN A 839 40.66 -6.91 -16.02
N TYR A 840 41.20 -8.10 -16.26
CA TYR A 840 40.71 -9.36 -15.69
C TYR A 840 40.92 -9.47 -14.16
N GLU A 841 41.84 -8.70 -13.58
CA GLU A 841 42.17 -8.76 -12.16
C GLU A 841 41.05 -8.17 -11.28
N ASP A 842 40.51 -7.00 -11.65
CA ASP A 842 39.41 -6.35 -10.92
C ASP A 842 38.11 -7.15 -11.02
N THR A 843 37.86 -7.76 -12.19
CA THR A 843 36.65 -8.56 -12.45
C THR A 843 36.67 -9.88 -11.66
N GLY A 844 37.83 -10.55 -11.60
CA GLY A 844 38.00 -11.78 -10.83
C GLY A 844 37.93 -11.56 -9.32
N LYS A 845 38.49 -10.45 -8.82
CA LYS A 845 38.39 -10.07 -7.40
C LYS A 845 36.92 -9.80 -7.02
N ARG A 846 36.18 -9.07 -7.85
CA ARG A 846 34.77 -8.74 -7.62
C ARG A 846 33.87 -9.98 -7.51
N HIS A 847 34.03 -10.96 -8.40
CA HIS A 847 33.26 -12.21 -8.32
C HIS A 847 33.57 -13.07 -7.09
N LEU A 848 34.82 -13.10 -6.62
CA LEU A 848 35.15 -13.78 -5.36
C LEU A 848 34.50 -13.10 -4.14
N TYR A 849 34.38 -11.75 -4.17
CA TYR A 849 33.71 -10.99 -3.12
C TYR A 849 32.18 -11.12 -3.16
N ASP A 850 31.57 -11.24 -4.34
CA ASP A 850 30.14 -11.51 -4.49
C ASP A 850 29.77 -12.90 -3.95
N ILE A 851 30.60 -13.91 -4.24
CA ILE A 851 30.41 -15.28 -3.73
C ILE A 851 30.54 -15.34 -2.20
N ALA A 852 31.51 -14.63 -1.61
CA ALA A 852 31.66 -14.57 -0.16
C ALA A 852 30.46 -13.92 0.54
N THR A 853 29.92 -12.85 -0.07
CA THR A 853 28.72 -12.14 0.41
C THR A 853 27.50 -13.05 0.41
N ILE A 854 27.31 -13.82 -0.67
CA ILE A 854 26.21 -14.78 -0.80
C ILE A 854 26.32 -15.90 0.24
N ILE A 855 27.51 -16.45 0.45
CA ILE A 855 27.72 -17.53 1.44
C ILE A 855 27.42 -17.02 2.87
N ILE A 856 27.87 -15.80 3.21
CA ILE A 856 27.61 -15.20 4.53
C ILE A 856 26.12 -14.90 4.71
N HIS A 857 25.45 -14.40 3.67
CA HIS A 857 24.02 -14.13 3.66
C HIS A 857 23.20 -15.42 3.92
N GLU A 858 23.46 -16.47 3.16
CA GLU A 858 22.73 -17.74 3.27
C GLU A 858 22.98 -18.46 4.61
N MET A 859 24.21 -18.41 5.13
CA MET A 859 24.51 -19.01 6.43
C MET A 859 23.90 -18.23 7.60
N THR A 860 23.73 -16.92 7.46
CA THR A 860 23.05 -16.07 8.46
C THR A 860 21.58 -16.43 8.57
N HIS A 861 20.91 -16.71 7.46
CA HIS A 861 19.53 -17.21 7.45
C HIS A 861 19.41 -18.60 8.07
N LEU A 862 20.38 -19.49 7.81
CA LEU A 862 20.39 -20.86 8.34
C LEU A 862 20.57 -20.90 9.87
N VAL A 863 21.42 -20.03 10.42
CA VAL A 863 21.73 -19.95 11.86
C VAL A 863 20.61 -19.24 12.64
N LEU A 864 19.98 -18.22 12.06
CA LEU A 864 18.98 -17.39 12.74
C LEU A 864 17.54 -17.90 12.58
N LYS A 865 17.29 -18.93 11.77
CA LYS A 865 15.93 -19.41 11.42
C LYS A 865 14.95 -18.25 11.11
N THR A 866 15.43 -17.25 10.39
CA THR A 866 14.60 -16.13 9.96
C THR A 866 13.52 -16.62 8.99
N LYS A 867 12.29 -16.13 9.15
CA LYS A 867 11.09 -16.51 8.37
C LYS A 867 11.15 -16.20 6.87
N ASP A 868 12.19 -15.52 6.38
CA ASP A 868 12.32 -15.14 4.96
C ASP A 868 12.49 -16.30 3.97
N TYR A 869 12.53 -17.55 4.45
CA TYR A 869 12.59 -18.75 3.61
C TYR A 869 11.25 -19.46 3.38
N CYS A 870 10.10 -18.84 3.69
CA CYS A 870 8.78 -19.46 3.50
C CYS A 870 7.91 -18.89 2.36
N ASN A 871 8.31 -17.82 1.66
CA ASN A 871 7.38 -17.09 0.76
C ASN A 871 7.79 -16.89 -0.71
N SER A 872 8.74 -17.64 -1.28
CA SER A 872 8.95 -17.63 -2.75
C SER A 872 8.22 -18.79 -3.45
N GLN A 873 6.99 -18.54 -3.91
CA GLN A 873 6.16 -19.49 -4.67
C GLN A 873 6.58 -19.63 -6.16
N THR A 874 7.80 -20.07 -6.47
CA THR A 874 8.14 -20.49 -7.86
C THR A 874 8.98 -21.77 -7.98
N VAL A 875 8.95 -22.67 -6.99
CA VAL A 875 9.45 -24.06 -7.18
C VAL A 875 8.57 -25.02 -6.36
N PRO A 876 8.00 -26.10 -6.94
CA PRO A 876 7.23 -27.06 -6.16
C PRO A 876 8.19 -27.97 -5.39
N PHE A 877 8.08 -28.01 -4.06
CA PHE A 877 8.67 -29.11 -3.29
C PHE A 877 7.79 -29.53 -2.10
N PRO A 878 7.45 -30.83 -1.98
CA PRO A 878 6.74 -31.38 -0.84
C PRO A 878 7.70 -32.03 0.18
N GLY A 879 7.32 -31.97 1.46
CA GLY A 879 7.62 -33.03 2.43
C GLY A 879 8.91 -32.90 3.25
N LYS A 880 8.75 -33.05 4.57
CA LYS A 880 9.80 -33.18 5.59
C LYS A 880 10.93 -34.12 5.15
N PHE A 881 12.19 -33.72 5.38
CA PHE A 881 13.34 -34.64 5.33
C PHE A 881 13.09 -35.82 6.27
N ASP A 882 12.97 -37.02 5.73
CA ASP A 882 12.91 -38.23 6.54
C ASP A 882 14.32 -38.60 7.06
N GLY A 883 14.37 -39.28 8.20
CA GLY A 883 15.62 -39.69 8.86
C GLY A 883 16.48 -40.68 8.05
N LYS A 884 16.03 -41.14 6.87
CA LYS A 884 16.82 -41.99 5.97
C LYS A 884 17.80 -41.17 5.12
N SER A 885 17.44 -39.95 4.75
CA SER A 885 18.26 -39.07 3.90
C SER A 885 19.51 -38.57 4.64
N THR A 886 19.37 -38.24 5.92
CA THR A 886 20.48 -37.86 6.81
C THR A 886 21.42 -39.03 7.11
N LYS A 887 20.90 -40.26 7.13
CA LYS A 887 21.69 -41.47 7.37
C LYS A 887 22.59 -41.83 6.18
N LYS A 888 22.12 -41.60 4.94
CA LYS A 888 22.94 -41.77 3.72
C LYS A 888 24.08 -40.73 3.62
N LEU A 889 23.82 -39.48 4.01
CA LEU A 889 24.85 -38.41 4.07
C LEU A 889 25.97 -38.74 5.07
N ARG A 890 25.63 -39.27 6.25
CA ARG A 890 26.64 -39.73 7.23
C ARG A 890 27.40 -40.98 6.78
N GLN A 891 26.72 -41.92 6.11
CA GLN A 891 27.38 -43.12 5.58
C GLN A 891 28.38 -42.78 4.47
N TYR A 892 28.09 -41.78 3.63
CA TYR A 892 28.99 -41.31 2.57
C TYR A 892 30.23 -40.60 3.14
N ALA A 893 30.07 -39.77 4.17
CA ALA A 893 31.20 -39.13 4.86
C ALA A 893 32.11 -40.13 5.61
N SER A 894 31.55 -41.26 6.06
CA SER A 894 32.29 -42.29 6.80
C SER A 894 33.11 -43.27 5.94
N GLN A 895 32.91 -43.27 4.61
CA GLN A 895 33.57 -44.23 3.70
C GLN A 895 34.85 -43.69 3.04
N THR A 896 35.15 -42.39 3.14
CA THR A 896 36.39 -41.79 2.66
C THR A 896 37.39 -41.61 3.80
N ASN A 897 37.90 -42.72 4.31
CA ASN A 897 39.12 -42.72 5.12
C ASN A 897 40.33 -42.54 4.19
N SER A 898 41.25 -41.65 4.57
CA SER A 898 42.59 -41.42 3.99
C SER A 898 42.72 -40.57 2.71
N THR A 899 42.39 -39.28 2.80
CA THR A 899 43.25 -38.14 2.37
C THR A 899 42.49 -36.83 2.64
N PRO A 900 43.12 -35.75 3.17
CA PRO A 900 42.43 -34.48 3.36
C PRO A 900 42.11 -33.85 2.00
N LEU A 901 40.85 -33.90 1.59
CA LEU A 901 40.35 -33.29 0.36
C LEU A 901 40.24 -31.75 0.54
N THR A 902 40.75 -31.00 -0.43
CA THR A 902 40.90 -29.53 -0.41
C THR A 902 39.57 -28.79 -0.65
N GLY A 903 39.38 -27.68 0.07
CA GLY A 903 38.07 -27.09 0.39
C GLY A 903 37.17 -26.52 -0.72
N ALA A 904 37.63 -26.33 -1.96
CA ALA A 904 36.77 -25.82 -3.04
C ALA A 904 35.83 -26.91 -3.60
N ASP A 905 36.32 -28.15 -3.68
CA ASP A 905 35.56 -29.28 -4.21
C ASP A 905 34.42 -29.69 -3.26
N ASN A 906 34.57 -29.47 -1.95
CA ASN A 906 33.55 -29.83 -0.96
C ASN A 906 32.31 -28.95 -1.07
N ILE A 907 32.45 -27.66 -1.35
CA ILE A 907 31.33 -26.72 -1.45
C ILE A 907 30.61 -26.89 -2.78
N ALA A 908 31.35 -27.07 -3.88
CA ALA A 908 30.76 -27.37 -5.19
C ALA A 908 30.02 -28.72 -5.19
N ASN A 909 30.56 -29.74 -4.52
CA ASN A 909 29.90 -31.04 -4.37
C ASN A 909 28.67 -30.96 -3.45
N LEU A 910 28.68 -30.15 -2.39
CA LEU A 910 27.52 -29.96 -1.50
C LEU A 910 26.36 -29.28 -2.24
N ILE A 911 26.65 -28.20 -2.97
CA ILE A 911 25.68 -27.44 -3.78
C ILE A 911 25.15 -28.32 -4.92
N SER A 912 26.01 -29.10 -5.57
CA SER A 912 25.61 -30.01 -6.66
C SER A 912 24.82 -31.23 -6.17
N LEU A 913 25.10 -31.74 -4.96
CA LEU A 913 24.31 -32.82 -4.34
C LEU A 913 22.92 -32.35 -3.91
N LEU A 914 22.81 -31.11 -3.41
CA LEU A 914 21.54 -30.46 -3.13
C LEU A 914 20.73 -30.29 -4.42
N TYR A 915 21.37 -29.86 -5.51
CA TYR A 915 20.74 -29.72 -6.83
C TYR A 915 20.32 -31.08 -7.44
N TYR A 916 21.17 -32.11 -7.36
CA TYR A 916 20.88 -33.47 -7.86
C TYR A 916 19.73 -34.16 -7.11
N SER A 917 19.58 -33.89 -5.80
CA SER A 917 18.47 -34.41 -4.99
C SER A 917 17.11 -33.83 -5.35
N GLN A 918 17.09 -32.70 -6.09
CA GLN A 918 15.89 -31.98 -6.50
C GLN A 918 15.49 -32.21 -7.97
N ALA A 919 16.32 -32.84 -8.80
CA ALA A 919 16.04 -33.04 -10.22
C ALA A 919 15.19 -34.30 -10.49
N CYS A 920 13.96 -34.11 -10.98
CA CYS A 920 13.01 -35.21 -11.24
C CYS A 920 13.10 -35.84 -12.65
N ASP A 921 13.84 -35.28 -13.61
CA ASP A 921 13.93 -35.82 -14.98
C ASP A 921 15.24 -36.60 -15.25
N GLU A 922 15.17 -37.61 -16.14
CA GLU A 922 16.30 -38.49 -16.48
C GLU A 922 17.36 -37.84 -17.36
N GLN A 923 17.01 -36.83 -18.14
CA GLN A 923 17.93 -36.11 -19.04
C GLN A 923 18.98 -35.33 -18.22
N THR A 924 18.53 -34.70 -17.13
CA THR A 924 19.37 -33.98 -16.17
C THR A 924 20.23 -34.93 -15.32
N LYS A 925 19.70 -36.11 -14.96
CA LYS A 925 20.48 -37.18 -14.30
C LYS A 925 21.57 -37.77 -15.20
N SER A 926 21.30 -37.91 -16.50
CA SER A 926 22.27 -38.34 -17.52
C SER A 926 23.39 -37.31 -17.72
N LEU A 927 23.06 -36.02 -17.76
CA LEU A 927 24.04 -34.92 -17.84
C LEU A 927 24.99 -34.90 -16.63
N TYR A 928 24.46 -35.08 -15.42
CA TYR A 928 25.28 -35.19 -14.21
C TYR A 928 26.15 -36.46 -14.22
N THR A 929 25.65 -37.57 -14.74
CA THR A 929 26.43 -38.82 -14.85
C THR A 929 27.61 -38.65 -15.82
N ARG A 930 27.43 -37.93 -16.94
CA ARG A 930 28.52 -37.58 -17.87
C ARG A 930 29.53 -36.61 -17.26
N TYR A 931 29.06 -35.61 -16.51
CA TYR A 931 29.91 -34.69 -15.75
C TYR A 931 30.75 -35.42 -14.68
N LYS A 932 30.16 -36.39 -13.99
CA LYS A 932 30.88 -37.22 -13.00
C LYS A 932 31.91 -38.13 -13.66
N GLN A 933 31.64 -38.63 -14.86
CA GLN A 933 32.60 -39.37 -15.67
C GLN A 933 33.75 -38.47 -16.17
N SER A 934 33.49 -37.20 -16.51
CA SER A 934 34.55 -36.25 -16.90
C SER A 934 35.45 -35.84 -15.73
N LEU A 935 34.92 -35.80 -14.51
CA LEU A 935 35.70 -35.53 -13.28
C LEU A 935 36.68 -36.65 -12.92
N SER A 936 36.51 -37.87 -13.46
CA SER A 936 37.44 -38.98 -13.21
C SER A 936 38.71 -38.92 -14.06
N LYS A 937 38.79 -38.00 -15.03
CA LYS A 937 40.01 -37.73 -15.81
C LYS A 937 40.72 -36.51 -15.22
N SER A 938 41.84 -36.78 -14.55
CA SER A 938 42.74 -35.78 -13.96
C SER A 938 43.28 -34.84 -15.04
N GLY A 939 42.63 -33.70 -15.25
CA GLY A 939 43.05 -32.71 -16.23
C GLY A 939 42.04 -31.57 -16.35
N TRP A 940 42.06 -30.63 -15.40
CA TRP A 940 41.28 -29.38 -15.39
C TRP A 940 41.73 -28.38 -16.47
N ARG A 941 41.94 -28.83 -17.71
CA ARG A 941 42.41 -27.97 -18.81
C ARG A 941 41.63 -28.05 -20.12
N GLU A 942 40.64 -28.93 -20.29
CA GLU A 942 39.93 -29.04 -21.58
C GLU A 942 38.39 -28.99 -21.54
N ALA A 943 37.73 -29.01 -20.38
CA ALA A 943 36.26 -29.12 -20.34
C ALA A 943 35.47 -27.82 -20.66
N LEU A 944 36.15 -26.69 -20.88
CA LEU A 944 35.49 -25.45 -21.33
C LEU A 944 35.52 -25.28 -22.86
N LEU A 945 36.19 -26.19 -23.60
CA LEU A 945 36.37 -26.06 -25.05
C LEU A 945 35.63 -27.12 -25.88
N ASP A 946 34.93 -28.08 -25.28
CA ASP A 946 34.12 -29.07 -26.01
C ASP A 946 32.60 -28.82 -25.91
N PHE A 947 32.22 -27.57 -25.62
CA PHE A 947 30.85 -27.07 -25.83
C PHE A 947 30.57 -26.69 -27.31
N GLY A 948 31.38 -27.20 -28.25
CA GLY A 948 31.30 -26.89 -29.68
C GLY A 948 31.07 -28.11 -30.55
N GLY A 949 29.84 -28.64 -30.55
CA GLY A 949 29.44 -29.77 -31.40
C GLY A 949 27.99 -29.67 -31.86
N THR A 950 27.75 -28.80 -32.84
CA THR A 950 26.53 -28.63 -33.65
C THR A 950 25.20 -28.39 -32.91
N MET A 951 24.94 -27.12 -32.59
CA MET A 951 23.59 -26.54 -32.59
C MET A 951 23.58 -25.33 -33.53
N PRO A 952 22.55 -25.13 -34.38
CA PRO A 952 22.32 -23.84 -35.05
C PRO A 952 21.67 -22.84 -34.08
N GLU A 953 22.32 -21.68 -33.96
CA GLU A 953 21.82 -20.34 -33.55
C GLU A 953 21.13 -20.16 -32.18
N VAL A 954 21.95 -19.95 -31.13
CA VAL A 954 21.59 -19.09 -29.98
C VAL A 954 22.82 -18.25 -29.59
N SER A 955 22.63 -16.94 -29.43
CA SER A 955 23.64 -15.92 -29.12
C SER A 955 24.05 -15.89 -27.63
N TRP A 956 25.35 -15.74 -27.36
CA TRP A 956 25.98 -15.57 -26.04
C TRP A 956 25.70 -14.19 -25.39
N PRO A 957 25.88 -14.01 -24.05
CA PRO A 957 25.58 -12.76 -23.34
C PRO A 957 26.46 -11.60 -23.79
N ARG A 958 25.82 -10.48 -24.15
CA ARG A 958 26.48 -9.24 -24.56
C ARG A 958 27.01 -8.49 -23.32
N VAL A 959 28.29 -8.11 -23.36
CA VAL A 959 28.86 -7.06 -22.50
C VAL A 959 28.01 -5.80 -22.68
N SER A 960 27.60 -5.16 -21.57
CA SER A 960 26.75 -3.97 -21.64
C SER A 960 27.49 -2.80 -22.30
N SER A 961 26.78 -2.03 -23.11
CA SER A 961 27.26 -0.83 -23.81
C SER A 961 27.81 0.26 -22.86
N ALA A 962 27.50 0.18 -21.57
CA ALA A 962 27.98 1.11 -20.55
C ALA A 962 29.49 0.94 -20.21
N GLU A 963 30.07 -0.23 -20.48
CA GLU A 963 31.51 -0.49 -20.23
C GLU A 963 32.43 -0.03 -21.36
N ILE A 964 31.91 0.06 -22.59
CA ILE A 964 32.70 0.50 -23.77
C ILE A 964 32.86 2.03 -23.79
N GLN A 965 31.94 2.79 -23.19
CA GLN A 965 31.98 4.27 -23.25
C GLN A 965 32.92 4.94 -22.23
N ARG A 966 33.58 4.22 -21.30
CA ARG A 966 34.38 4.85 -20.24
C ARG A 966 35.89 4.92 -20.44
N ARG A 967 36.48 4.41 -21.52
CA ARG A 967 37.94 4.58 -21.77
C ARG A 967 38.29 4.66 -23.26
N VAL A 968 38.30 5.87 -23.81
CA VAL A 968 39.16 6.23 -24.95
C VAL A 968 40.17 7.25 -24.43
N LEU A 969 41.41 6.82 -24.22
CA LEU A 969 42.53 7.73 -23.99
C LEU A 969 43.15 8.09 -25.35
N PRO A 970 43.51 9.37 -25.59
CA PRO A 970 44.19 9.77 -26.82
C PRO A 970 45.64 9.26 -26.80
N VAL A 971 46.04 8.57 -27.87
CA VAL A 971 47.44 8.21 -28.13
C VAL A 971 48.15 9.46 -28.70
N ASN A 972 49.18 9.92 -28.00
CA ASN A 972 50.10 10.96 -28.46
C ASN A 972 50.73 10.61 -29.83
N SER A 973 50.62 11.50 -30.81
CA SER A 973 51.56 11.56 -31.95
C SER A 973 52.12 12.98 -32.10
N ARG A 974 53.44 13.08 -32.00
CA ARG A 974 54.25 14.29 -32.17
C ARG A 974 54.18 14.85 -33.61
N SER A 975 54.23 16.18 -33.69
CA SER A 975 54.80 17.05 -34.74
C SER A 975 54.39 16.84 -36.22
N SER A 976 53.79 17.84 -36.85
CA SER A 976 54.50 18.93 -37.55
C SER A 976 53.54 19.82 -38.36
N ARG A 977 54.01 21.04 -38.65
CA ARG A 977 53.35 22.22 -39.26
C ARG A 977 52.75 21.97 -40.66
N ILE A 978 51.70 22.72 -41.05
CA ILE A 978 51.69 23.76 -42.13
C ILE A 978 50.26 24.34 -42.34
N LYS A 979 50.25 25.56 -42.88
CA LYS A 979 49.31 26.70 -42.95
C LYS A 979 47.94 26.55 -43.69
N PRO A 980 47.04 27.58 -43.57
CA PRO A 980 45.64 27.58 -44.02
C PRO A 980 45.41 28.25 -45.40
N ALA A 981 44.31 27.90 -46.08
CA ALA A 981 43.62 28.64 -47.18
C ALA A 981 42.29 27.90 -47.50
N SER A 982 41.10 28.48 -47.27
CA SER A 982 40.32 29.46 -48.06
C SER A 982 39.26 28.81 -48.97
N ALA A 983 37.99 29.21 -48.72
CA ALA A 983 36.87 29.44 -49.63
C ALA A 983 36.68 28.55 -50.88
N HIS A 984 35.50 27.91 -50.97
CA HIS A 984 34.41 28.41 -51.82
C HIS A 984 33.05 27.93 -51.32
#